data_AF-A0A2T3ZHC6-F1
#
_entry.id   AF-A0A2T3ZHC6-F1
#
_cell.length_a   1.000
_cell.length_b   1.000
_cell.length_c   1.000
_cell.angle_alpha   90.00
_cell.angle_beta   90.00
_cell.angle_gamma   90.00
#
_symmetry.space_group_name_H-M   'P 1'
#
loop_
_entity.id
_entity.type
_entity.pdbx_description
1 polymer ?
#
loop_
_entity_poly.entity_id
_entity_poly.type
_entity_poly.pdbx_seq_one_letter_code
_entity_poly.pdbx_strand_id
1 'polypeptide(L)'
;MRMTETIDINDTTILGQEAVAARPQENGGEVSNETIEERCFSAALVCLEGHFTQSPPMGPQTTARVSSMISKTLEKTHTLRKAREALARNVAIWIWLTRIFAAAIPSLTSRSVGPLSALNDPNKGVSPQESTALIVLNHVSVKEDLGTLIKLMHIARNLLVNAEPEVPQDICAAVHFDQMVYQTIILCVNVTSKGYDGEILDEAQRVKLTDITELYKKLLVTSLQQVHNWTAKHDRNKMSFWFDVLFDDDGALSGPEEIMSDGSGFRPDAAKHQVQHWLDRNSKMCDTARKLLKDYVQNHADKPPGNLAPIRPLAWNWLPDVPADSPVDVQEGNEKTIPVWNVDETDKFEQDRLYGRVSREIDTWWLRARDPNYEDWVVGMPSVEFAQSRTEHCRNNLVHRYAHSYRADHSPPPEGAEEDLSDHEHCHECHECYLRHHHHHEDDHECHHHHHHDHEHGHVHEIDNEQEEHAEGGDEVVECDHHHHHHHDDEDHHHHHHCHHHHHHHDHDYPHDYMDDMMDDEEVDDDESYGDGPLTGLLTEVPNILDPKQIEALHMIIKSCILDHAGSGLTRVGENLQKSRCRMFLALDCGKSLLRELLVFIAVWDKDEQSLIFQVTTQIVEAIHHSALVPYAWNSLRIPKDIISPAQTVLLRLVNHMLRARVTSTTTQDPKDHTKDLKLVHFFFSFFRSRIVPECAALMHLQAQIREENRDPSEFPVDSWDMERAKDGLAQYLEFLTTAAEMVDMRPHLIEWQAIYDLITVLSSLEAAVPKKPMVEVPKRAPAAETASNANGSNSDLMVERPYSTGNENVPPSPPPPPLQEPAHKFPWSGIKGQIFTIIATLLQPPPGQSSPGNAQVQMQMMKYNGIVPLLNCCAYDDHNPFAKERVTICLKWLLDGCEAANNFFRELVSMAPQPNLRPPPGGTTVSTIRVDGVQGEVKVQVRSNTAAPLAMPDRSTSSTDELLEKAAELKLGLNQSKKSGGGRSSIEEDFMA
;
A
#
# COMPACT_ATOMS: atom_id res chain seq x y z
N MET A 1 -24.46 5.88 -6.99
CA MET A 1 -25.84 6.03 -7.51
C MET A 1 -25.76 6.20 -9.02
N ARG A 2 -26.37 5.31 -9.82
CA ARG A 2 -26.22 5.30 -11.29
C ARG A 2 -27.12 6.34 -11.97
N MET A 3 -26.59 7.09 -12.94
CA MET A 3 -27.37 7.58 -14.08
C MET A 3 -26.51 7.50 -15.35
N THR A 4 -26.83 6.51 -16.17
CA THR A 4 -26.45 6.39 -17.58
C THR A 4 -27.59 6.96 -18.42
N GLU A 5 -27.35 7.96 -19.27
CA GLU A 5 -28.26 8.31 -20.36
C GLU A 5 -27.51 8.37 -21.69
N THR A 6 -27.89 7.45 -22.58
CA THR A 6 -27.58 7.44 -24.00
C THR A 6 -28.26 8.60 -24.71
N ILE A 7 -27.51 9.31 -25.57
CA ILE A 7 -28.07 10.36 -26.43
C ILE A 7 -28.57 9.71 -27.73
N ASP A 8 -29.88 9.81 -27.98
CA ASP A 8 -30.48 9.40 -29.24
C ASP A 8 -30.09 10.36 -30.38
N ILE A 9 -29.73 9.79 -31.53
CA ILE A 9 -29.48 10.52 -32.77
C ILE A 9 -30.78 10.53 -33.58
N ASN A 10 -31.27 11.72 -33.95
CA ASN A 10 -32.25 11.82 -35.03
C ASN A 10 -32.04 13.10 -35.87
N ASP A 11 -31.89 12.89 -37.17
CA ASP A 11 -31.86 13.95 -38.18
C ASP A 11 -33.14 14.76 -38.22
N THR A 12 -33.04 16.07 -38.43
CA THR A 12 -34.04 16.78 -39.24
C THR A 12 -33.39 17.93 -40.02
N THR A 13 -33.04 17.65 -41.27
CA THR A 13 -32.69 18.67 -42.26
C THR A 13 -33.91 19.53 -42.60
N ILE A 14 -33.83 20.86 -42.46
CA ILE A 14 -34.74 21.78 -43.15
C ILE A 14 -33.93 22.83 -43.91
N LEU A 15 -34.28 22.98 -45.18
CA LEU A 15 -33.62 23.82 -46.18
C LEU A 15 -34.10 25.28 -46.11
N GLY A 16 -33.15 26.20 -46.25
CA GLY A 16 -33.26 27.34 -47.16
C GLY A 16 -34.10 28.56 -46.75
N GLN A 17 -33.41 29.68 -46.54
CA GLN A 17 -33.73 30.93 -47.25
C GLN A 17 -32.53 31.88 -47.29
N GLU A 18 -32.13 32.27 -48.50
CA GLU A 18 -31.09 33.29 -48.72
C GLU A 18 -31.65 34.69 -48.44
N ALA A 19 -30.84 35.55 -47.83
CA ALA A 19 -31.09 36.98 -47.74
C ALA A 19 -29.81 37.76 -48.06
N VAL A 20 -29.71 38.26 -49.30
CA VAL A 20 -28.57 39.06 -49.77
C VAL A 20 -28.86 40.55 -49.63
N ALA A 21 -28.22 41.21 -48.65
CA ALA A 21 -27.93 42.66 -48.57
C ALA A 21 -27.38 42.98 -47.16
N ALA A 22 -26.39 43.86 -46.95
CA ALA A 22 -25.49 44.58 -47.84
C ALA A 22 -24.18 44.90 -47.07
N ARG A 23 -23.05 45.12 -47.76
CA ARG A 23 -21.78 45.53 -47.12
C ARG A 23 -21.82 47.02 -46.71
N PRO A 24 -21.48 47.37 -45.46
CA PRO A 24 -20.91 48.67 -45.12
C PRO A 24 -19.38 48.65 -45.35
N GLN A 25 -18.81 49.82 -45.61
CA GLN A 25 -17.39 49.97 -45.97
C GLN A 25 -16.44 49.80 -44.78
N GLU A 26 -15.20 49.43 -45.10
CA GLU A 26 -14.07 49.36 -44.17
C GLU A 26 -13.79 50.71 -43.50
N ASN A 27 -13.46 50.67 -42.21
CA ASN A 27 -12.69 51.71 -41.54
C ASN A 27 -11.59 51.00 -40.74
N GLY A 28 -10.33 51.31 -41.05
CA GLY A 28 -9.17 50.54 -40.60
C GLY A 28 -8.87 50.71 -39.11
N GLY A 29 -9.26 49.73 -38.32
CA GLY A 29 -8.62 49.38 -37.05
C GLY A 29 -8.67 47.86 -36.91
N GLU A 30 -7.56 47.24 -36.50
CA GLU A 30 -7.51 45.80 -36.28
C GLU A 30 -8.52 45.42 -35.20
N VAL A 31 -9.65 44.83 -35.61
CA VAL A 31 -10.63 44.28 -34.67
C VAL A 31 -10.01 43.00 -34.11
N SER A 32 -9.38 43.11 -32.95
CA SER A 32 -8.87 41.92 -32.26
C SER A 32 -10.01 40.90 -32.12
N ASN A 33 -9.76 39.67 -32.58
CA ASN A 33 -10.75 38.58 -32.58
C ASN A 33 -11.03 38.02 -31.17
N GLU A 34 -10.39 38.57 -30.12
CA GLU A 34 -10.59 38.16 -28.74
C GLU A 34 -12.01 38.42 -28.25
N THR A 35 -12.56 37.44 -27.53
CA THR A 35 -13.84 37.56 -26.84
C THR A 35 -13.77 38.54 -25.66
N ILE A 36 -14.94 38.99 -25.20
CA ILE A 36 -15.06 39.84 -24.01
C ILE A 36 -14.52 39.08 -22.78
N GLU A 37 -14.76 37.78 -22.72
CA GLU A 37 -14.24 36.85 -21.72
C GLU A 37 -12.72 36.86 -21.66
N GLU A 38 -12.04 36.69 -22.80
CA GLU A 38 -10.57 36.72 -22.88
C GLU A 38 -10.01 38.06 -22.44
N ARG A 39 -10.52 39.18 -22.99
CA ARG A 39 -10.04 40.52 -22.60
C ARG A 39 -10.26 40.82 -21.12
N CYS A 40 -11.40 40.43 -20.56
CA CYS A 40 -11.67 40.60 -19.13
C CYS A 40 -10.75 39.73 -18.26
N PHE A 41 -10.49 38.48 -18.65
CA PHE A 41 -9.61 37.61 -17.87
C PHE A 41 -8.16 38.05 -17.98
N SER A 42 -7.65 38.32 -19.17
CA SER A 42 -6.28 38.84 -19.39
C SER A 42 -6.03 40.13 -18.62
N ALA A 43 -6.98 41.08 -18.61
CA ALA A 43 -6.85 42.31 -17.81
C ALA A 43 -6.77 42.04 -16.29
N ALA A 44 -7.45 41.00 -15.78
CA ALA A 44 -7.32 40.58 -14.38
C ALA A 44 -5.96 39.90 -14.11
N LEU A 45 -5.50 39.05 -15.04
CA LEU A 45 -4.22 38.35 -14.94
C LEU A 45 -3.02 39.31 -14.96
N VAL A 46 -3.02 40.33 -15.82
CA VAL A 46 -1.99 41.39 -15.83
C VAL A 46 -1.89 42.09 -14.46
N CYS A 47 -3.02 42.41 -13.83
CA CYS A 47 -3.02 43.03 -12.50
C CYS A 47 -2.51 42.08 -11.40
N LEU A 48 -2.74 40.77 -11.55
CA LEU A 48 -2.28 39.75 -10.61
C LEU A 48 -0.78 39.48 -10.74
N GLU A 49 -0.26 39.46 -11.95
CA GLU A 49 1.18 39.29 -12.20
C GLU A 49 1.96 40.48 -11.65
N GLY A 50 1.49 41.71 -11.87
CA GLY A 50 2.04 42.91 -11.21
C GLY A 50 1.93 42.87 -9.67
N HIS A 51 0.89 42.24 -9.11
CA HIS A 51 0.77 42.07 -7.66
C HIS A 51 1.80 41.10 -7.07
N PHE A 52 1.91 39.89 -7.63
CA PHE A 52 2.85 38.89 -7.11
C PHE A 52 4.32 39.25 -7.38
N THR A 53 4.61 40.00 -8.46
CA THR A 53 5.95 40.55 -8.73
C THR A 53 6.25 41.88 -8.02
N GLN A 54 5.31 42.42 -7.24
CA GLN A 54 5.41 43.73 -6.57
C GLN A 54 5.64 44.92 -7.54
N SER A 55 5.16 44.82 -8.78
CA SER A 55 5.43 45.77 -9.86
C SER A 55 4.18 46.13 -10.70
N PRO A 56 3.31 47.05 -10.22
CA PRO A 56 3.14 47.48 -8.84
C PRO A 56 2.08 46.61 -8.11
N PRO A 57 2.13 46.52 -6.76
CA PRO A 57 1.10 45.83 -5.99
C PRO A 57 -0.29 46.45 -6.16
N MET A 58 -1.33 45.61 -6.13
CA MET A 58 -2.72 46.08 -6.25
C MET A 58 -3.18 46.80 -4.97
N GLY A 59 -3.69 48.02 -5.13
CA GLY A 59 -4.44 48.70 -4.07
C GLY A 59 -5.85 48.14 -3.89
N PRO A 60 -6.52 48.35 -2.74
CA PRO A 60 -7.74 47.63 -2.36
C PRO A 60 -8.91 47.71 -3.37
N GLN A 61 -9.07 48.84 -4.07
CA GLN A 61 -10.11 48.99 -5.09
C GLN A 61 -9.82 48.13 -6.33
N THR A 62 -8.56 48.01 -6.73
CA THR A 62 -8.11 47.15 -7.82
C THR A 62 -8.28 45.70 -7.42
N THR A 63 -7.83 45.31 -6.22
CA THR A 63 -7.99 43.95 -5.67
C THR A 63 -9.45 43.51 -5.65
N ALA A 64 -10.37 44.35 -5.18
CA ALA A 64 -11.80 44.06 -5.18
C ALA A 64 -12.38 43.87 -6.60
N ARG A 65 -11.97 44.71 -7.56
CA ARG A 65 -12.42 44.62 -8.96
C ARG A 65 -11.86 43.39 -9.67
N VAL A 66 -10.58 43.10 -9.49
CA VAL A 66 -9.90 41.90 -10.02
C VAL A 66 -10.52 40.64 -9.44
N SER A 67 -10.70 40.56 -8.12
CA SER A 67 -11.37 39.43 -7.46
C SER A 67 -12.80 39.20 -7.99
N SER A 68 -13.55 40.26 -8.30
CA SER A 68 -14.86 40.16 -8.97
C SER A 68 -14.74 39.60 -10.40
N MET A 69 -13.73 40.02 -11.17
CA MET A 69 -13.49 39.54 -12.53
C MET A 69 -13.06 38.06 -12.54
N ILE A 70 -12.14 37.66 -11.68
CA ILE A 70 -11.73 36.25 -11.49
C ILE A 70 -12.93 35.38 -11.09
N SER A 71 -13.75 35.83 -10.12
CA SER A 71 -14.90 35.05 -9.66
C SER A 71 -15.96 34.86 -10.77
N LYS A 72 -16.19 35.87 -11.61
CA LYS A 72 -17.05 35.77 -12.81
C LYS A 72 -16.46 34.85 -13.88
N THR A 73 -15.14 34.87 -14.09
CA THR A 73 -14.49 33.95 -15.04
C THR A 73 -14.57 32.50 -14.55
N LEU A 74 -14.43 32.26 -13.25
CA LEU A 74 -14.62 30.93 -12.65
C LEU A 74 -16.05 30.41 -12.87
N GLU A 75 -17.06 31.24 -12.59
CA GLU A 75 -18.47 30.89 -12.85
C GLU A 75 -18.74 30.59 -14.34
N LYS A 76 -18.21 31.42 -15.25
CA LYS A 76 -18.34 31.21 -16.70
C LYS A 76 -17.60 29.97 -17.20
N THR A 77 -16.38 29.68 -16.73
CA THR A 77 -15.62 28.50 -17.19
C THR A 77 -16.26 27.20 -16.71
N HIS A 78 -16.91 27.20 -15.55
CA HIS A 78 -17.70 26.09 -15.05
C HIS A 78 -18.96 25.86 -15.91
N THR A 79 -19.74 26.91 -16.18
CA THR A 79 -21.10 26.80 -16.76
C THR A 79 -21.17 26.92 -18.29
N LEU A 80 -20.31 27.73 -18.91
CA LEU A 80 -20.40 28.11 -20.33
C LEU A 80 -19.26 27.48 -21.13
N ARG A 81 -19.58 26.39 -21.84
CA ARG A 81 -18.63 25.67 -22.72
C ARG A 81 -17.87 26.60 -23.68
N LYS A 82 -18.55 27.53 -24.36
CA LYS A 82 -17.91 28.48 -25.29
C LYS A 82 -16.88 29.40 -24.63
N ALA A 83 -17.15 29.88 -23.43
CA ALA A 83 -16.22 30.73 -22.69
C ALA A 83 -14.98 29.95 -22.28
N ARG A 84 -15.18 28.71 -21.78
CA ARG A 84 -14.10 27.78 -21.46
C ARG A 84 -13.24 27.44 -22.69
N GLU A 85 -13.84 27.08 -23.82
CA GLU A 85 -13.12 26.72 -25.05
C GLU A 85 -12.33 27.90 -25.64
N ALA A 86 -12.84 29.14 -25.55
CA ALA A 86 -12.10 30.34 -25.98
C ALA A 86 -10.87 30.59 -25.10
N LEU A 87 -11.07 30.68 -23.78
CA LEU A 87 -9.99 30.93 -22.81
C LEU A 87 -8.92 29.82 -22.85
N ALA A 88 -9.32 28.57 -23.08
CA ALA A 88 -8.42 27.42 -23.10
C ALA A 88 -7.51 27.35 -24.33
N ARG A 89 -7.91 27.94 -25.47
CA ARG A 89 -7.10 28.01 -26.70
C ARG A 89 -6.18 29.23 -26.75
N ASN A 90 -6.35 30.18 -25.82
CA ASN A 90 -5.57 31.41 -25.78
C ASN A 90 -4.23 31.17 -25.06
N VAL A 91 -3.14 31.12 -25.83
CA VAL A 91 -1.78 30.84 -25.32
C VAL A 91 -1.34 31.89 -24.28
N ALA A 92 -1.67 33.17 -24.48
CA ALA A 92 -1.29 34.24 -23.55
C ALA A 92 -1.88 34.04 -22.14
N ILE A 93 -3.11 33.53 -22.03
CA ILE A 93 -3.75 33.21 -20.74
C ILE A 93 -2.94 32.15 -19.97
N TRP A 94 -2.46 31.11 -20.63
CA TRP A 94 -1.65 30.06 -20.02
C TRP A 94 -0.26 30.58 -19.58
N ILE A 95 0.38 31.45 -20.37
CA ILE A 95 1.65 32.09 -19.97
C ILE A 95 1.43 32.99 -18.75
N TRP A 96 0.36 33.81 -18.73
CA TRP A 96 0.04 34.64 -17.58
C TRP A 96 -0.21 33.82 -16.31
N LEU A 97 -0.97 32.73 -16.39
CA LEU A 97 -1.17 31.81 -15.28
C LEU A 97 0.18 31.26 -14.77
N THR A 98 1.06 30.84 -15.68
CA THR A 98 2.41 30.35 -15.34
C THR A 98 3.23 31.41 -14.60
N ARG A 99 3.30 32.64 -15.14
CA ARG A 99 4.03 33.77 -14.50
C ARG A 99 3.48 34.10 -13.11
N ILE A 100 2.15 34.07 -12.94
CA ILE A 100 1.50 34.33 -11.65
C ILE A 100 1.90 33.27 -10.62
N PHE A 101 1.82 31.98 -10.96
CA PHE A 101 2.21 30.92 -10.02
C PHE A 101 3.73 30.91 -9.75
N ALA A 102 4.56 31.14 -10.77
CA ALA A 102 6.02 31.26 -10.62
C ALA A 102 6.44 32.39 -9.66
N ALA A 103 5.71 33.52 -9.65
CA ALA A 103 5.94 34.60 -8.70
C ALA A 103 5.29 34.34 -7.32
N ALA A 104 4.12 33.70 -7.30
CA ALA A 104 3.35 33.45 -6.09
C ALA A 104 3.94 32.36 -5.19
N ILE A 105 4.51 31.29 -5.76
CA ILE A 105 5.06 30.15 -5.00
C ILE A 105 6.20 30.62 -4.06
N PRO A 106 7.30 31.25 -4.52
CA PRO A 106 8.35 31.79 -3.63
C PRO A 106 7.83 32.79 -2.60
N SER A 107 6.85 33.62 -2.99
CA SER A 107 6.21 34.61 -2.14
C SER A 107 5.39 33.98 -1.00
N LEU A 108 4.72 32.86 -1.26
CA LEU A 108 3.99 32.11 -0.24
C LEU A 108 4.93 31.28 0.65
N THR A 109 5.95 30.65 0.07
CA THR A 109 6.99 29.92 0.79
C THR A 109 7.67 30.81 1.83
N SER A 110 8.17 31.98 1.43
CA SER A 110 8.84 32.93 2.35
C SER A 110 7.93 33.47 3.46
N ARG A 111 6.60 33.48 3.27
CA ARG A 111 5.62 33.96 4.24
C ARG A 111 4.93 32.87 5.07
N SER A 112 5.13 31.59 4.74
CA SER A 112 4.46 30.46 5.39
C SER A 112 5.41 29.38 5.89
N VAL A 113 6.66 29.37 5.42
CA VAL A 113 7.63 28.29 5.63
C VAL A 113 8.95 28.88 6.10
N GLY A 114 9.59 29.70 5.27
CA GLY A 114 10.92 30.26 5.52
C GLY A 114 11.67 30.59 4.22
N PRO A 115 12.94 31.00 4.30
CA PRO A 115 13.78 31.21 3.11
C PRO A 115 13.87 29.92 2.27
N LEU A 116 13.88 30.05 0.94
CA LEU A 116 14.04 28.88 0.03
C LEU A 116 15.33 28.09 0.32
N SER A 117 16.39 28.74 0.81
CA SER A 117 17.63 28.08 1.23
C SER A 117 17.47 27.15 2.43
N ALA A 118 16.38 27.24 3.21
CA ALA A 118 16.05 26.31 4.31
C ALA A 118 15.10 25.18 3.87
N LEU A 119 14.71 25.15 2.59
CA LEU A 119 14.08 23.98 1.96
C LEU A 119 15.10 23.12 1.20
N ASN A 120 16.24 23.70 0.81
CA ASN A 120 17.31 23.04 0.07
C ASN A 120 18.47 22.55 0.97
N ASP A 121 18.31 22.60 2.30
CA ASP A 121 19.28 22.12 3.28
C ASP A 121 18.63 20.97 4.07
N PRO A 122 18.84 19.70 3.69
CA PRO A 122 18.12 18.56 4.29
C PRO A 122 18.45 18.38 5.78
N ASN A 123 19.62 18.81 6.23
CA ASN A 123 20.02 18.81 7.65
C ASN A 123 19.41 19.96 8.46
N LYS A 124 18.75 20.90 7.79
CA LYS A 124 18.23 22.15 8.37
C LYS A 124 16.79 22.39 7.93
N GLY A 125 16.02 21.31 7.98
CA GLY A 125 14.60 21.33 7.63
C GLY A 125 13.83 22.40 8.40
N VAL A 126 12.83 22.97 7.72
CA VAL A 126 11.97 24.04 8.24
C VAL A 126 11.40 23.68 9.62
N SER A 127 11.73 24.47 10.62
CA SER A 127 11.19 24.36 11.98
C SER A 127 9.66 24.57 11.96
N PRO A 128 8.85 23.66 12.54
CA PRO A 128 7.41 23.86 12.70
C PRO A 128 7.08 25.17 13.44
N GLN A 129 7.93 25.58 14.40
CA GLN A 129 7.78 26.82 15.16
C GLN A 129 8.04 28.07 14.28
N GLU A 130 9.02 28.03 13.37
CA GLU A 130 9.28 29.13 12.41
C GLU A 130 8.14 29.28 11.39
N SER A 131 7.70 28.16 10.81
CA SER A 131 6.52 28.09 9.92
C SER A 131 5.27 28.68 10.60
N THR A 132 5.00 28.25 11.84
CA THR A 132 3.91 28.77 12.68
C THR A 132 3.97 30.30 12.81
N ALA A 133 5.14 30.83 13.19
CA ALA A 133 5.32 32.26 13.43
C ALA A 133 5.10 33.08 12.15
N LEU A 134 5.61 32.60 11.01
CA LEU A 134 5.45 33.23 9.70
C LEU A 134 3.98 33.26 9.25
N ILE A 135 3.25 32.16 9.39
CA ILE A 135 1.83 32.08 9.04
C ILE A 135 1.00 33.03 9.92
N VAL A 136 1.25 33.06 11.23
CA VAL A 136 0.52 33.94 12.17
C VAL A 136 0.79 35.43 11.89
N LEU A 137 2.03 35.77 11.51
CA LEU A 137 2.47 37.12 11.14
C LEU A 137 1.85 37.60 9.83
N ASN A 138 1.85 36.74 8.80
CA ASN A 138 1.44 37.10 7.43
C ASN A 138 -0.02 36.75 7.09
N HIS A 139 -0.77 36.17 8.04
CA HIS A 139 -2.11 35.56 7.91
C HIS A 139 -3.03 36.23 6.87
N VAL A 140 -3.28 37.53 6.99
CA VAL A 140 -4.21 38.25 6.08
C VAL A 140 -3.74 38.21 4.63
N SER A 141 -2.45 38.47 4.38
CA SER A 141 -1.89 38.47 3.03
C SER A 141 -1.86 37.06 2.40
N VAL A 142 -1.45 36.06 3.18
CA VAL A 142 -1.39 34.66 2.74
C VAL A 142 -2.82 34.16 2.44
N LYS A 143 -3.80 34.52 3.27
CA LYS A 143 -5.22 34.20 3.05
C LYS A 143 -5.78 34.79 1.75
N GLU A 144 -5.52 36.07 1.48
CA GLU A 144 -6.00 36.75 0.28
C GLU A 144 -5.36 36.19 -1.00
N ASP A 145 -4.05 35.90 -0.96
CA ASP A 145 -3.31 35.32 -2.07
C ASP A 145 -3.77 33.86 -2.34
N LEU A 146 -3.82 33.00 -1.33
CA LEU A 146 -4.34 31.62 -1.46
C LEU A 146 -5.77 31.60 -1.98
N GLY A 147 -6.66 32.45 -1.43
CA GLY A 147 -8.03 32.59 -1.89
C GLY A 147 -8.16 33.04 -3.36
N THR A 148 -7.11 33.65 -3.91
CA THR A 148 -7.02 34.03 -5.33
C THR A 148 -6.42 32.91 -6.17
N LEU A 149 -5.32 32.29 -5.75
CA LEU A 149 -4.67 31.16 -6.44
C LEU A 149 -5.59 29.95 -6.56
N ILE A 150 -6.37 29.61 -5.53
CA ILE A 150 -7.37 28.54 -5.57
C ILE A 150 -8.38 28.78 -6.71
N LYS A 151 -8.83 30.03 -6.91
CA LYS A 151 -9.74 30.37 -8.02
C LYS A 151 -9.05 30.28 -9.38
N LEU A 152 -7.79 30.69 -9.49
CA LEU A 152 -7.01 30.54 -10.73
C LEU A 152 -6.78 29.06 -11.07
N MET A 153 -6.44 28.23 -10.08
CA MET A 153 -6.25 26.79 -10.28
C MET A 153 -7.57 26.10 -10.67
N HIS A 154 -8.70 26.48 -10.06
CA HIS A 154 -10.02 26.01 -10.51
C HIS A 154 -10.34 26.45 -11.95
N ILE A 155 -9.95 27.67 -12.37
CA ILE A 155 -10.11 28.12 -13.76
C ILE A 155 -9.25 27.24 -14.68
N ALA A 156 -7.95 27.07 -14.40
CA ALA A 156 -7.05 26.22 -15.20
C ALA A 156 -7.58 24.78 -15.32
N ARG A 157 -8.04 24.20 -14.21
CA ARG A 157 -8.73 22.90 -14.15
C ARG A 157 -9.97 22.84 -15.03
N ASN A 158 -10.76 23.91 -15.05
CA ASN A 158 -11.88 24.00 -15.97
C ASN A 158 -11.38 24.07 -17.42
N LEU A 159 -10.35 24.85 -17.75
CA LEU A 159 -9.86 25.03 -19.14
C LEU A 159 -9.45 23.72 -19.83
N LEU A 160 -9.07 22.67 -19.10
CA LEU A 160 -8.76 21.35 -19.64
C LEU A 160 -10.01 20.52 -20.03
N VAL A 161 -11.21 20.89 -19.58
CA VAL A 161 -12.47 20.14 -19.83
C VAL A 161 -13.14 20.59 -21.14
N ASN A 162 -12.51 20.24 -22.27
CA ASN A 162 -12.97 20.57 -23.62
C ASN A 162 -13.31 19.32 -24.45
N ALA A 163 -13.88 19.54 -25.64
CA ALA A 163 -14.14 18.46 -26.61
C ALA A 163 -12.88 17.96 -27.33
N GLU A 164 -11.88 18.83 -27.46
CA GLU A 164 -10.50 18.52 -27.89
C GLU A 164 -9.60 18.79 -26.67
N PRO A 165 -9.53 17.89 -25.66
CA PRO A 165 -8.75 18.10 -24.44
C PRO A 165 -7.24 18.18 -24.69
N GLU A 166 -6.74 17.54 -25.74
CA GLU A 166 -5.33 17.55 -26.15
C GLU A 166 -4.81 18.97 -26.44
N VAL A 167 -5.65 19.86 -26.96
CA VAL A 167 -5.25 21.23 -27.33
C VAL A 167 -4.79 22.05 -26.11
N PRO A 168 -5.60 22.23 -25.04
CA PRO A 168 -5.14 22.91 -23.84
C PRO A 168 -4.16 22.07 -23.00
N GLN A 169 -4.17 20.74 -23.09
CA GLN A 169 -3.17 19.88 -22.43
C GLN A 169 -1.76 20.14 -22.98
N ASP A 170 -1.62 20.20 -24.31
CA ASP A 170 -0.37 20.54 -25.00
C ASP A 170 0.08 21.97 -24.73
N ILE A 171 -0.84 22.95 -24.75
CA ILE A 171 -0.50 24.35 -24.44
C ILE A 171 -0.07 24.49 -22.98
N CYS A 172 -0.74 23.80 -22.04
CA CYS A 172 -0.37 23.75 -20.63
C CYS A 172 1.08 23.25 -20.44
N ALA A 173 1.45 22.17 -21.15
CA ALA A 173 2.82 21.65 -21.16
C ALA A 173 3.82 22.59 -21.86
N ALA A 174 3.43 23.20 -22.99
CA ALA A 174 4.27 24.13 -23.74
C ALA A 174 4.71 25.36 -22.93
N VAL A 175 3.85 25.82 -22.02
CA VAL A 175 4.15 26.96 -21.14
C VAL A 175 4.72 26.55 -19.77
N HIS A 176 4.87 25.26 -19.49
CA HIS A 176 5.26 24.71 -18.19
C HIS A 176 4.30 25.05 -17.03
N PHE A 177 2.99 25.17 -17.31
CA PHE A 177 2.01 25.36 -16.25
C PHE A 177 1.82 24.08 -15.41
N ASP A 178 1.98 22.90 -16.02
CA ASP A 178 2.06 21.61 -15.34
C ASP A 178 3.16 21.60 -14.27
N GLN A 179 4.34 22.12 -14.58
CA GLN A 179 5.45 22.24 -13.62
C GLN A 179 5.11 23.23 -12.49
N MET A 180 4.40 24.31 -12.78
CA MET A 180 3.89 25.21 -11.72
C MET A 180 2.83 24.54 -10.84
N VAL A 181 2.02 23.62 -11.38
CA VAL A 181 1.08 22.81 -10.59
C VAL A 181 1.83 21.82 -9.70
N TYR A 182 2.87 21.16 -10.21
CA TYR A 182 3.75 20.28 -9.43
C TYR A 182 4.43 21.02 -8.26
N GLN A 183 5.05 22.18 -8.54
CA GLN A 183 5.65 23.03 -7.51
C GLN A 183 4.61 23.59 -6.50
N THR A 184 3.37 23.80 -6.94
CA THR A 184 2.26 24.15 -6.01
C THR A 184 1.91 22.98 -5.08
N ILE A 185 1.96 21.73 -5.57
CA ILE A 185 1.74 20.53 -4.75
C ILE A 185 2.84 20.40 -3.69
N ILE A 186 4.12 20.59 -4.06
CA ILE A 186 5.27 20.64 -3.12
C ILE A 186 5.02 21.64 -1.99
N LEU A 187 4.72 22.90 -2.34
CA LEU A 187 4.45 23.94 -1.34
C LEU A 187 3.25 23.56 -0.43
N CYS A 188 2.17 23.05 -1.02
CA CYS A 188 1.00 22.62 -0.26
C CYS A 188 1.32 21.51 0.73
N VAL A 189 2.05 20.47 0.31
CA VAL A 189 2.46 19.35 1.17
C VAL A 189 3.35 19.86 2.31
N ASN A 190 4.42 20.59 1.99
CA ASN A 190 5.40 21.09 2.97
C ASN A 190 4.82 22.01 4.06
N VAL A 191 3.72 22.72 3.78
CA VAL A 191 3.01 23.55 4.78
C VAL A 191 1.99 22.75 5.62
N THR A 192 1.51 21.61 5.11
CA THR A 192 0.40 20.88 5.72
C THR A 192 0.78 19.56 6.40
N SER A 193 1.90 18.93 6.02
CA SER A 193 2.41 17.73 6.71
C SER A 193 2.98 18.02 8.09
N LYS A 194 3.70 19.13 8.26
CA LYS A 194 4.58 19.36 9.42
C LYS A 194 3.89 19.53 10.78
N GLY A 195 2.57 19.63 10.81
CA GLY A 195 1.79 19.84 12.04
C GLY A 195 2.14 21.16 12.75
N TYR A 196 1.42 21.47 13.83
CA TYR A 196 1.72 22.59 14.72
C TYR A 196 1.39 22.16 16.14
N ASP A 197 2.30 22.41 17.09
CA ASP A 197 2.06 22.07 18.51
C ASP A 197 0.90 22.91 19.07
N GLY A 198 -0.23 22.22 19.28
CA GLY A 198 -1.46 22.84 19.75
C GLY A 198 -1.40 23.29 21.20
N GLU A 199 -0.50 22.78 22.04
CA GLU A 199 -0.47 23.11 23.48
C GLU A 199 0.22 24.45 23.76
N ILE A 200 1.21 24.82 22.94
CA ILE A 200 2.00 26.04 23.11
C ILE A 200 1.25 27.31 22.64
N LEU A 201 0.29 27.18 21.73
CA LEU A 201 -0.34 28.30 21.01
C LEU A 201 -1.56 28.91 21.73
N ASP A 202 -1.85 30.18 21.47
CA ASP A 202 -3.13 30.78 21.87
C ASP A 202 -4.27 30.44 20.89
N GLU A 203 -5.52 30.57 21.34
CA GLU A 203 -6.69 30.18 20.56
C GLU A 203 -6.87 31.03 19.27
N ALA A 204 -6.45 32.28 19.27
CA ALA A 204 -6.50 33.14 18.08
C ALA A 204 -5.43 32.75 17.06
N GLN A 205 -4.27 32.27 17.51
CA GLN A 205 -3.23 31.69 16.66
C GLN A 205 -3.67 30.36 16.06
N ARG A 206 -4.26 29.45 16.86
CA ARG A 206 -4.83 28.18 16.35
C ARG A 206 -5.85 28.43 15.23
N VAL A 207 -6.81 29.34 15.45
CA VAL A 207 -7.81 29.68 14.42
C VAL A 207 -7.17 30.21 13.13
N LYS A 208 -6.12 31.04 13.21
CA LYS A 208 -5.38 31.51 12.02
C LYS A 208 -4.66 30.38 11.28
N LEU A 209 -3.99 29.48 12.01
CA LEU A 209 -3.24 28.36 11.42
C LEU A 209 -4.18 27.39 10.73
N THR A 210 -5.28 27.00 11.39
CA THR A 210 -6.31 26.13 10.81
C THR A 210 -6.91 26.75 9.54
N ASP A 211 -7.22 28.05 9.54
CA ASP A 211 -7.76 28.78 8.38
C ASP A 211 -6.79 28.80 7.18
N ILE A 212 -5.48 28.92 7.41
CA ILE A 212 -4.47 28.86 6.34
C ILE A 212 -4.18 27.43 5.88
N THR A 213 -4.07 26.48 6.81
CA THR A 213 -3.91 25.04 6.53
C THR A 213 -5.06 24.55 5.64
N GLU A 214 -6.30 24.93 5.97
CA GLU A 214 -7.49 24.63 5.20
C GLU A 214 -7.52 25.26 3.79
N LEU A 215 -6.82 26.37 3.58
CA LEU A 215 -6.65 26.96 2.25
C LEU A 215 -5.57 26.23 1.45
N TYR A 216 -4.46 25.85 2.07
CA TYR A 216 -3.45 24.99 1.43
C TYR A 216 -4.01 23.62 1.05
N LYS A 217 -4.81 22.96 1.91
CA LYS A 217 -5.52 21.72 1.56
C LYS A 217 -6.46 21.90 0.36
N LYS A 218 -7.21 23.01 0.30
CA LYS A 218 -8.08 23.32 -0.87
C LYS A 218 -7.28 23.57 -2.15
N LEU A 219 -6.12 24.23 -2.06
CA LEU A 219 -5.22 24.42 -3.20
C LEU A 219 -4.60 23.09 -3.66
N LEU A 220 -4.19 22.22 -2.73
CA LEU A 220 -3.69 20.87 -3.00
C LEU A 220 -4.71 20.02 -3.76
N VAL A 221 -5.93 19.90 -3.22
CA VAL A 221 -7.04 19.17 -3.86
C VAL A 221 -7.33 19.70 -5.26
N THR A 222 -7.31 21.02 -5.45
CA THR A 222 -7.57 21.63 -6.76
C THR A 222 -6.43 21.41 -7.74
N SER A 223 -5.19 21.37 -7.25
CA SER A 223 -3.98 21.07 -8.04
C SER A 223 -3.95 19.60 -8.48
N LEU A 224 -4.30 18.66 -7.60
CA LEU A 224 -4.48 17.25 -7.96
C LEU A 224 -5.60 17.06 -9.00
N GLN A 225 -6.73 17.77 -8.85
CA GLN A 225 -7.78 17.75 -9.88
C GLN A 225 -7.33 18.34 -11.23
N GLN A 226 -6.44 19.34 -11.22
CA GLN A 226 -5.80 19.88 -12.43
C GLN A 226 -4.89 18.84 -13.09
N VAL A 227 -4.02 18.16 -12.32
CA VAL A 227 -3.17 17.06 -12.82
C VAL A 227 -3.99 15.92 -13.41
N HIS A 228 -5.08 15.51 -12.76
CA HIS A 228 -5.96 14.46 -13.28
C HIS A 228 -6.55 14.83 -14.64
N ASN A 229 -6.99 16.08 -14.83
CA ASN A 229 -7.49 16.55 -16.12
C ASN A 229 -6.36 16.71 -17.17
N TRP A 230 -5.13 17.05 -16.75
CA TRP A 230 -3.99 17.26 -17.66
C TRP A 230 -3.39 15.95 -18.19
N THR A 231 -3.42 14.90 -17.38
CA THR A 231 -2.96 13.54 -17.72
C THR A 231 -4.07 12.69 -18.36
N ALA A 232 -5.34 13.10 -18.25
CA ALA A 232 -6.49 12.37 -18.78
C ALA A 232 -6.33 12.03 -20.27
N LYS A 233 -6.27 10.72 -20.57
CA LYS A 233 -6.08 10.13 -21.92
C LYS A 233 -4.81 10.57 -22.67
N HIS A 234 -3.82 11.15 -21.99
CA HIS A 234 -2.62 11.69 -22.63
C HIS A 234 -1.34 10.97 -22.15
N ASP A 235 -0.90 9.92 -22.85
CA ASP A 235 0.20 9.06 -22.39
C ASP A 235 1.52 9.78 -22.13
N ARG A 236 1.89 10.78 -22.95
CA ARG A 236 3.09 11.58 -22.71
C ARG A 236 3.01 12.35 -21.39
N ASN A 237 1.84 12.89 -21.04
CA ASN A 237 1.68 13.69 -19.83
C ASN A 237 1.62 12.79 -18.60
N LYS A 238 0.99 11.60 -18.71
CA LYS A 238 1.06 10.54 -17.69
C LYS A 238 2.51 10.12 -17.43
N MET A 239 3.30 9.93 -18.48
CA MET A 239 4.73 9.59 -18.36
C MET A 239 5.55 10.74 -17.77
N SER A 240 5.30 11.99 -18.14
CA SER A 240 5.97 13.16 -17.58
C SER A 240 5.65 13.31 -16.09
N PHE A 241 4.36 13.18 -15.71
CA PHE A 241 3.94 13.20 -14.32
C PHE A 241 4.57 12.07 -13.49
N TRP A 242 4.63 10.85 -14.03
CA TRP A 242 5.33 9.72 -13.38
C TRP A 242 6.84 9.88 -13.35
N PHE A 243 7.44 10.61 -14.29
CA PHE A 243 8.85 10.95 -14.24
C PHE A 243 9.11 11.91 -13.07
N ASP A 244 8.37 13.02 -13.01
CA ASP A 244 8.51 14.06 -11.98
C ASP A 244 8.20 13.54 -10.56
N VAL A 245 7.27 12.58 -10.42
CA VAL A 245 6.80 12.07 -9.11
C VAL A 245 7.57 10.86 -8.57
N LEU A 246 8.07 9.96 -9.44
CA LEU A 246 8.63 8.68 -9.00
C LEU A 246 10.17 8.67 -8.98
N PHE A 247 10.83 9.58 -9.71
CA PHE A 247 12.29 9.71 -9.72
C PHE A 247 12.70 10.95 -8.92
N ASP A 248 12.52 10.88 -7.60
CA ASP A 248 12.98 11.94 -6.69
C ASP A 248 14.51 12.14 -6.81
N ASP A 249 14.97 13.39 -6.75
CA ASP A 249 16.40 13.73 -6.94
C ASP A 249 17.20 13.70 -5.63
N ASP A 250 16.55 13.73 -4.46
CA ASP A 250 17.21 13.71 -3.15
C ASP A 250 17.86 12.35 -2.82
N GLY A 251 17.46 11.26 -3.51
CA GLY A 251 18.07 9.94 -3.38
C GLY A 251 19.51 9.84 -3.93
N ALA A 252 20.00 10.87 -4.63
CA ALA A 252 21.36 10.90 -5.18
C ALA A 252 22.45 11.28 -4.15
N LEU A 253 22.08 11.60 -2.90
CA LEU A 253 23.01 12.01 -1.84
C LEU A 253 23.20 10.97 -0.73
N SER A 254 22.39 9.90 -0.70
CA SER A 254 22.73 8.68 0.04
C SER A 254 24.03 8.11 -0.53
N GLY A 255 25.03 7.87 0.32
CA GLY A 255 26.30 7.32 -0.12
C GLY A 255 26.15 5.94 -0.77
N PRO A 256 27.13 5.46 -1.56
CA PRO A 256 27.06 4.15 -2.23
C PRO A 256 26.89 2.93 -1.30
N GLU A 257 26.96 3.13 0.02
CA GLU A 257 27.03 2.10 1.05
C GLU A 257 25.75 2.01 1.92
N GLU A 258 24.84 3.00 1.87
CA GLU A 258 23.63 3.04 2.72
C GLU A 258 22.31 2.80 1.98
N ILE A 259 22.33 2.62 0.64
CA ILE A 259 21.19 1.99 -0.02
C ILE A 259 21.25 0.50 0.30
N MET A 260 20.43 0.07 1.26
CA MET A 260 20.01 -1.34 1.38
C MET A 260 19.34 -1.74 0.07
N SER A 261 20.13 -2.20 -0.89
CA SER A 261 19.63 -2.68 -2.18
C SER A 261 18.67 -3.82 -1.89
N ASP A 262 17.45 -3.74 -2.43
CA ASP A 262 16.35 -4.69 -2.20
C ASP A 262 16.57 -6.07 -2.87
N GLY A 263 17.82 -6.49 -3.01
CA GLY A 263 18.29 -7.64 -3.79
C GLY A 263 18.07 -7.51 -5.31
N SER A 264 17.22 -6.58 -5.76
CA SER A 264 16.68 -6.62 -7.12
C SER A 264 17.70 -6.25 -8.20
N GLY A 265 18.78 -5.54 -7.83
CA GLY A 265 19.78 -5.00 -8.76
C GLY A 265 19.18 -4.03 -9.79
N PHE A 266 18.09 -3.33 -9.43
CA PHE A 266 17.49 -2.24 -10.21
C PHE A 266 18.30 -0.95 -10.06
N ARG A 267 18.40 -0.17 -11.14
CA ARG A 267 19.16 1.08 -11.17
C ARG A 267 18.28 2.30 -11.47
N PRO A 268 17.78 3.02 -10.44
CA PRO A 268 16.91 4.18 -10.61
C PRO A 268 17.45 5.22 -11.60
N ASP A 269 18.74 5.60 -11.52
CA ASP A 269 19.34 6.58 -12.44
C ASP A 269 19.32 6.12 -13.89
N ALA A 270 19.58 4.84 -14.15
CA ALA A 270 19.57 4.29 -15.50
C ALA A 270 18.15 4.28 -16.06
N ALA A 271 17.16 3.93 -15.22
CA ALA A 271 15.75 4.03 -15.57
C ALA A 271 15.32 5.50 -15.81
N LYS A 272 15.78 6.46 -14.99
CA LYS A 272 15.49 7.90 -15.13
C LYS A 272 15.95 8.41 -16.51
N HIS A 273 17.21 8.18 -16.87
CA HIS A 273 17.73 8.57 -18.20
C HIS A 273 16.95 7.94 -19.36
N GLN A 274 16.64 6.64 -19.28
CA GLN A 274 15.88 5.93 -20.33
C GLN A 274 14.46 6.51 -20.52
N VAL A 275 13.77 6.81 -19.42
CA VAL A 275 12.43 7.43 -19.43
C VAL A 275 12.49 8.86 -19.96
N GLN A 276 13.53 9.63 -19.62
CA GLN A 276 13.75 10.96 -20.18
C GLN A 276 13.96 10.89 -21.70
N HIS A 277 14.83 10.01 -22.18
CA HIS A 277 15.02 9.80 -23.62
C HIS A 277 13.72 9.38 -24.33
N TRP A 278 12.85 8.59 -23.67
CA TRP A 278 11.52 8.28 -24.20
C TRP A 278 10.62 9.52 -24.27
N LEU A 279 10.59 10.36 -23.23
CA LEU A 279 9.83 11.63 -23.20
C LEU A 279 10.28 12.63 -24.27
N ASP A 280 11.57 12.59 -24.61
CA ASP A 280 12.18 13.43 -25.63
C ASP A 280 11.80 13.00 -27.05
N ARG A 281 11.89 11.70 -27.33
CA ARG A 281 11.43 11.10 -28.60
C ARG A 281 9.92 11.27 -28.80
N ASN A 282 9.13 11.23 -27.73
CA ASN A 282 7.67 11.33 -27.75
C ASN A 282 7.14 12.77 -27.52
N SER A 283 7.89 13.79 -27.90
CA SER A 283 7.58 15.22 -27.67
C SER A 283 6.63 15.89 -28.69
N LYS A 284 5.89 15.12 -29.51
CA LYS A 284 4.97 15.66 -30.53
C LYS A 284 3.65 16.15 -29.91
N MET A 285 3.26 17.38 -30.24
CA MET A 285 1.95 17.97 -29.91
C MET A 285 0.92 17.79 -31.03
N CYS A 286 -0.36 17.94 -30.71
CA CYS A 286 -1.46 17.98 -31.68
C CYS A 286 -1.35 19.20 -32.62
N ASP A 287 -1.82 19.04 -33.85
CA ASP A 287 -1.67 20.07 -34.90
C ASP A 287 -2.35 21.40 -34.56
N THR A 288 -3.40 21.38 -33.73
CA THR A 288 -4.14 22.58 -33.34
C THR A 288 -3.39 23.39 -32.28
N ALA A 289 -2.87 22.74 -31.23
CA ALA A 289 -1.98 23.41 -30.26
C ALA A 289 -0.73 23.95 -30.94
N ARG A 290 -0.11 23.14 -31.82
CA ARG A 290 1.05 23.54 -32.63
C ARG A 290 0.81 24.83 -33.42
N LYS A 291 -0.34 24.94 -34.10
CA LYS A 291 -0.71 26.15 -34.86
C LYS A 291 -0.89 27.37 -33.95
N LEU A 292 -1.58 27.20 -32.82
CA LEU A 292 -1.80 28.28 -31.84
C LEU A 292 -0.48 28.78 -31.22
N LEU A 293 0.47 27.88 -30.94
CA LEU A 293 1.79 28.24 -30.42
C LEU A 293 2.66 28.94 -31.47
N LYS A 294 2.66 28.47 -32.74
CA LYS A 294 3.35 29.16 -33.85
C LYS A 294 2.77 30.55 -34.10
N ASP A 295 1.44 30.67 -34.13
CA ASP A 295 0.72 31.94 -34.30
C ASP A 295 1.04 32.93 -33.17
N TYR A 296 1.01 32.47 -31.90
CA TYR A 296 1.38 33.30 -30.75
C TYR A 296 2.80 33.86 -30.86
N VAL A 297 3.78 33.01 -31.19
CA VAL A 297 5.20 33.42 -31.32
C VAL A 297 5.41 34.39 -32.49
N GLN A 298 4.68 34.22 -33.58
CA GLN A 298 4.81 35.07 -34.78
C GLN A 298 4.10 36.42 -34.64
N ASN A 299 2.91 36.46 -34.01
CA ASN A 299 1.98 37.59 -34.12
C ASN A 299 1.67 38.29 -32.77
N HIS A 300 2.01 37.69 -31.64
CA HIS A 300 1.57 38.16 -30.31
C HIS A 300 2.67 38.27 -29.24
N ALA A 301 3.80 37.57 -29.41
CA ALA A 301 4.88 37.53 -28.44
C ALA A 301 5.71 38.83 -28.32
N ASP A 302 5.48 39.81 -29.20
CA ASP A 302 6.02 41.17 -29.12
C ASP A 302 5.41 41.99 -27.96
N LYS A 303 4.27 41.54 -27.42
CA LYS A 303 3.51 42.19 -26.34
C LYS A 303 3.48 41.32 -25.08
N PRO A 304 3.29 41.89 -23.88
CA PRO A 304 3.09 41.12 -22.66
C PRO A 304 1.98 40.05 -22.83
N PRO A 305 2.19 38.79 -22.43
CA PRO A 305 3.22 38.31 -21.51
C PRO A 305 4.60 37.99 -22.13
N GLY A 306 4.80 38.25 -23.42
CA GLY A 306 6.10 38.11 -24.09
C GLY A 306 6.36 36.71 -24.67
N ASN A 307 7.63 36.46 -25.02
CA ASN A 307 8.06 35.21 -25.64
C ASN A 307 7.81 33.97 -24.77
N LEU A 308 7.43 32.87 -25.43
CA LEU A 308 7.49 31.53 -24.86
C LEU A 308 8.95 31.12 -24.62
N ALA A 309 9.22 30.47 -23.50
CA ALA A 309 10.53 29.87 -23.24
C ALA A 309 10.77 28.73 -24.26
N PRO A 310 11.92 28.70 -24.96
CA PRO A 310 12.20 27.71 -26.00
C PRO A 310 12.69 26.37 -25.41
N ILE A 311 11.94 25.82 -24.45
CA ILE A 311 12.34 24.63 -23.70
C ILE A 311 12.22 23.38 -24.59
N ARG A 312 13.38 22.81 -24.93
CA ARG A 312 13.48 21.60 -25.74
C ARG A 312 13.18 20.37 -24.90
N PRO A 313 12.68 19.28 -25.52
CA PRO A 313 12.39 19.13 -26.95
C PRO A 313 10.99 19.62 -27.37
N LEU A 314 10.08 19.89 -26.44
CA LEU A 314 8.71 20.34 -26.75
C LEU A 314 8.68 21.57 -27.68
N ALA A 315 9.61 22.52 -27.49
CA ALA A 315 9.71 23.73 -28.30
C ALA A 315 9.95 23.51 -29.80
N TRP A 316 10.41 22.33 -30.23
CA TRP A 316 10.47 21.98 -31.66
C TRP A 316 9.10 22.01 -32.35
N ASN A 317 7.99 21.95 -31.61
CA ASN A 317 6.66 22.09 -32.19
C ASN A 317 6.38 23.53 -32.69
N TRP A 318 6.95 24.57 -32.08
CA TRP A 318 6.63 25.97 -32.41
C TRP A 318 7.80 26.84 -32.86
N LEU A 319 9.04 26.41 -32.64
CA LEU A 319 10.21 27.07 -33.23
C LEU A 319 10.24 26.91 -34.77
N PRO A 320 11.00 27.76 -35.49
CA PRO A 320 11.27 27.57 -36.92
C PRO A 320 11.98 26.24 -37.17
N ASP A 321 11.82 25.68 -38.38
CA ASP A 321 12.39 24.38 -38.73
C ASP A 321 13.93 24.45 -38.73
N VAL A 322 14.55 23.94 -37.66
CA VAL A 322 16.00 23.78 -37.53
C VAL A 322 16.45 22.67 -38.47
N PRO A 323 17.56 22.82 -39.22
CA PRO A 323 18.04 21.79 -40.14
C PRO A 323 18.43 20.50 -39.39
N ALA A 324 17.61 19.47 -39.58
CA ALA A 324 17.98 18.06 -39.63
C ALA A 324 18.70 17.40 -38.43
N ASP A 325 18.36 17.76 -37.18
CA ASP A 325 18.34 16.83 -36.04
C ASP A 325 16.89 16.64 -35.57
N SER A 326 16.05 16.12 -36.47
CA SER A 326 14.62 15.90 -36.20
C SER A 326 14.42 14.72 -35.23
N PRO A 327 13.53 14.81 -34.22
CA PRO A 327 13.28 13.72 -33.28
C PRO A 327 13.00 12.40 -34.02
N VAL A 328 13.80 11.39 -33.70
CA VAL A 328 14.29 10.38 -34.66
C VAL A 328 13.32 9.19 -34.82
N ASP A 329 12.03 9.49 -34.96
CA ASP A 329 10.94 8.53 -35.23
C ASP A 329 9.98 9.03 -36.35
N VAL A 330 10.51 9.90 -37.24
CA VAL A 330 9.85 10.33 -38.49
C VAL A 330 9.89 9.19 -39.52
N GLN A 331 9.16 8.12 -39.23
CA GLN A 331 8.56 7.29 -40.25
C GLN A 331 7.05 7.25 -39.98
N GLU A 332 6.25 7.75 -40.93
CA GLU A 332 4.79 7.61 -40.93
C GLU A 332 4.35 6.21 -41.41
N GLY A 333 5.26 5.23 -41.31
CA GLY A 333 4.99 3.82 -41.59
C GLY A 333 4.19 3.18 -40.47
N ASN A 334 3.22 2.35 -40.84
CA ASN A 334 2.42 1.55 -39.91
C ASN A 334 3.10 0.19 -39.60
N GLU A 335 4.43 0.14 -39.74
CA GLU A 335 5.23 -1.07 -39.59
C GLU A 335 5.60 -1.29 -38.12
N LYS A 336 5.62 -2.55 -37.69
CA LYS A 336 5.99 -2.92 -36.32
C LYS A 336 7.51 -2.92 -36.19
N THR A 337 8.03 -2.08 -35.30
CA THR A 337 9.46 -2.05 -34.96
C THR A 337 9.75 -3.17 -33.96
N ILE A 338 10.89 -3.85 -34.11
CA ILE A 338 11.36 -4.85 -33.15
C ILE A 338 12.34 -4.15 -32.19
N PRO A 339 12.12 -4.19 -30.86
CA PRO A 339 13.11 -3.73 -29.88
C PRO A 339 14.47 -4.41 -30.07
N VAL A 340 15.53 -3.63 -30.23
CA VAL A 340 16.91 -4.13 -30.27
C VAL A 340 17.70 -3.48 -29.15
N TRP A 341 18.38 -4.28 -28.33
CA TRP A 341 19.38 -3.78 -27.39
C TRP A 341 20.77 -4.19 -27.84
N ASN A 342 21.50 -3.24 -28.44
CA ASN A 342 22.92 -3.42 -28.74
C ASN A 342 23.74 -2.98 -27.52
N VAL A 343 24.44 -3.91 -26.84
CA VAL A 343 25.26 -3.58 -25.66
C VAL A 343 26.46 -2.72 -26.03
N ASP A 344 27.00 -2.90 -27.24
CA ASP A 344 28.19 -2.20 -27.75
C ASP A 344 27.89 -0.77 -28.24
N GLU A 345 26.63 -0.33 -28.21
CA GLU A 345 26.27 1.04 -28.54
C GLU A 345 26.74 2.02 -27.45
N THR A 346 27.52 3.00 -27.90
CA THR A 346 28.17 4.02 -27.06
C THR A 346 27.25 5.20 -26.80
N ASP A 347 26.42 5.60 -27.78
CA ASP A 347 25.42 6.64 -27.58
C ASP A 347 24.19 6.05 -26.86
N LYS A 348 23.96 6.49 -25.62
CA LYS A 348 22.82 6.03 -24.81
C LYS A 348 21.48 6.47 -25.37
N PHE A 349 21.40 7.63 -26.01
CA PHE A 349 20.16 8.08 -26.65
C PHE A 349 19.80 7.18 -27.84
N GLU A 350 20.79 6.81 -28.66
CA GLU A 350 20.63 5.90 -29.80
C GLU A 350 20.34 4.45 -29.34
N GLN A 351 21.05 3.96 -28.31
CA GLN A 351 20.80 2.66 -27.69
C GLN A 351 19.33 2.53 -27.23
N ASP A 352 18.82 3.55 -26.53
CA ASP A 352 17.43 3.58 -26.07
C ASP A 352 16.42 3.81 -27.21
N ARG A 353 16.82 4.50 -28.29
CA ARG A 353 16.00 4.66 -29.49
C ARG A 353 15.81 3.33 -30.22
N LEU A 354 16.88 2.57 -30.40
CA LEU A 354 16.84 1.23 -31.02
C LEU A 354 16.05 0.22 -30.17
N TYR A 355 16.06 0.39 -28.85
CA TYR A 355 15.18 -0.36 -27.96
C TYR A 355 13.70 0.05 -28.10
N GLY A 356 13.43 1.35 -28.30
CA GLY A 356 12.14 1.93 -28.68
C GLY A 356 11.04 1.90 -27.61
N ARG A 357 11.20 1.08 -26.57
CA ARG A 357 10.33 0.98 -25.39
C ARG A 357 10.64 2.08 -24.37
N VAL A 358 9.86 2.17 -23.29
CA VAL A 358 10.04 3.18 -22.23
C VAL A 358 11.38 3.04 -21.50
N SER A 359 11.75 1.83 -21.05
CA SER A 359 13.00 1.59 -20.33
C SER A 359 13.34 0.10 -20.30
N ARG A 360 14.57 -0.25 -20.64
CA ARG A 360 15.08 -1.63 -20.49
C ARG A 360 15.30 -1.99 -19.04
N GLU A 361 15.71 -1.04 -18.22
CA GLU A 361 15.99 -1.25 -16.79
C GLU A 361 14.72 -1.72 -16.06
N ILE A 362 13.60 -1.00 -16.26
CA ILE A 362 12.27 -1.34 -15.71
C ILE A 362 11.75 -2.68 -16.26
N ASP A 363 11.98 -2.99 -17.54
CA ASP A 363 11.61 -4.29 -18.11
C ASP A 363 12.46 -5.45 -17.55
N THR A 364 13.75 -5.20 -17.30
CA THR A 364 14.69 -6.20 -16.75
C THR A 364 14.39 -6.49 -15.29
N TRP A 365 14.12 -5.45 -14.49
CA TRP A 365 13.59 -5.59 -13.12
C TRP A 365 12.28 -6.38 -13.12
N TRP A 366 11.32 -6.05 -14.00
CA TRP A 366 10.02 -6.73 -14.02
C TRP A 366 10.14 -8.23 -14.31
N LEU A 367 11.12 -8.65 -15.12
CA LEU A 367 11.36 -10.08 -15.38
C LEU A 367 11.80 -10.85 -14.13
N ARG A 368 12.47 -10.17 -13.16
CA ARG A 368 12.89 -10.71 -11.85
C ARG A 368 11.79 -10.59 -10.79
N ALA A 369 11.11 -9.43 -10.76
CA ALA A 369 10.15 -9.06 -9.70
C ALA A 369 8.73 -9.62 -9.91
N ARG A 370 8.35 -9.98 -11.13
CA ARG A 370 7.05 -10.63 -11.38
C ARG A 370 6.98 -12.00 -10.70
N ASP A 371 5.77 -12.46 -10.39
CA ASP A 371 5.48 -13.82 -9.92
C ASP A 371 6.34 -14.87 -10.67
N PRO A 372 7.20 -15.66 -9.98
CA PRO A 372 8.02 -16.69 -10.62
C PRO A 372 7.21 -17.70 -11.43
N ASN A 373 5.96 -17.94 -11.02
CA ASN A 373 5.03 -18.80 -11.73
C ASN A 373 4.39 -18.11 -12.96
N TYR A 374 4.76 -16.89 -13.35
CA TYR A 374 4.03 -16.10 -14.37
C TYR A 374 3.84 -16.81 -15.71
N GLU A 375 4.92 -17.29 -16.33
CA GLU A 375 4.85 -18.05 -17.59
C GLU A 375 4.39 -19.49 -17.28
N ASP A 376 5.30 -20.28 -16.68
CA ASP A 376 5.14 -21.69 -16.35
C ASP A 376 5.12 -21.91 -14.82
N TRP A 377 4.75 -23.11 -14.38
CA TRP A 377 4.72 -23.45 -12.95
C TRP A 377 6.10 -23.92 -12.46
N VAL A 378 6.84 -23.02 -11.82
CA VAL A 378 8.22 -23.22 -11.35
C VAL A 378 8.24 -23.49 -9.84
N VAL A 379 7.52 -22.70 -9.04
CA VAL A 379 7.49 -22.77 -7.58
C VAL A 379 6.30 -23.61 -7.12
N GLY A 380 6.60 -24.74 -6.47
CA GLY A 380 5.62 -25.65 -5.88
C GLY A 380 4.92 -25.08 -4.64
N MET A 381 3.87 -25.77 -4.19
CA MET A 381 3.23 -25.48 -2.88
C MET A 381 4.11 -26.00 -1.74
N PRO A 382 4.44 -25.18 -0.71
CA PRO A 382 5.16 -25.64 0.47
C PRO A 382 4.50 -26.85 1.14
N SER A 383 5.33 -27.81 1.57
CA SER A 383 4.86 -29.06 2.18
C SER A 383 4.34 -28.84 3.61
N VAL A 384 3.56 -29.81 4.09
CA VAL A 384 3.08 -29.80 5.48
C VAL A 384 4.23 -30.02 6.46
N GLU A 385 5.23 -30.81 6.06
CA GLU A 385 6.44 -31.07 6.83
C GLU A 385 7.30 -29.80 7.00
N PHE A 386 7.38 -28.95 5.95
CA PHE A 386 8.01 -27.63 6.04
C PHE A 386 7.22 -26.70 6.99
N ALA A 387 5.90 -26.66 6.87
CA ALA A 387 5.03 -25.86 7.75
C ALA A 387 5.14 -26.27 9.24
N GLN A 388 5.30 -27.57 9.52
CA GLN A 388 5.59 -28.08 10.86
C GLN A 388 6.92 -27.55 11.40
N SER A 389 7.99 -27.62 10.58
CA SER A 389 9.31 -27.11 10.94
C SER A 389 9.30 -25.59 11.19
N ARG A 390 8.63 -24.80 10.33
CA ARG A 390 8.42 -23.36 10.55
C ARG A 390 7.66 -23.08 11.85
N THR A 391 6.60 -23.84 12.13
CA THR A 391 5.82 -23.69 13.37
C THR A 391 6.65 -23.96 14.63
N GLU A 392 7.56 -24.95 14.59
CA GLU A 392 8.47 -25.25 15.70
C GLU A 392 9.55 -24.17 15.85
N HIS A 393 10.16 -23.72 14.76
CA HIS A 393 11.11 -22.61 14.74
C HIS A 393 10.49 -21.32 15.30
N CYS A 394 9.30 -20.91 14.82
CA CYS A 394 8.60 -19.73 15.34
C CYS A 394 8.31 -19.83 16.85
N ARG A 395 7.92 -21.01 17.36
CA ARG A 395 7.71 -21.21 18.81
C ARG A 395 8.97 -21.04 19.66
N ASN A 396 10.13 -21.39 19.11
CA ASN A 396 11.41 -21.29 19.80
C ASN A 396 11.97 -19.86 19.76
N ASN A 397 11.85 -19.17 18.61
CA ASN A 397 12.45 -17.84 18.40
C ASN A 397 11.50 -16.66 18.71
N LEU A 398 10.21 -16.90 18.98
CA LEU A 398 9.20 -15.83 19.21
C LEU A 398 9.66 -14.76 20.21
N VAL A 399 10.22 -15.16 21.36
CA VAL A 399 10.65 -14.20 22.39
C VAL A 399 11.88 -13.41 21.95
N HIS A 400 12.79 -14.02 21.16
CA HIS A 400 13.98 -13.34 20.65
C HIS A 400 13.62 -12.24 19.63
N ARG A 401 12.70 -12.52 18.70
CA ARG A 401 12.24 -11.55 17.66
C ARG A 401 11.74 -10.23 18.25
N TYR A 402 11.14 -10.24 19.43
CA TYR A 402 10.60 -9.04 20.09
C TYR A 402 11.47 -8.55 21.28
N ALA A 403 12.60 -9.19 21.57
CA ALA A 403 13.45 -8.82 22.71
C ALA A 403 14.30 -7.56 22.45
N HIS A 404 14.53 -7.22 21.18
CA HIS A 404 15.35 -6.09 20.77
C HIS A 404 14.56 -4.77 20.84
N SER A 405 13.34 -4.75 20.30
CA SER A 405 12.48 -3.57 20.15
C SER A 405 11.84 -3.01 21.44
N TYR A 406 12.22 -3.49 22.63
CA TYR A 406 11.72 -3.01 23.93
C TYR A 406 12.82 -2.55 24.92
N ARG A 407 14.11 -2.61 24.55
CA ARG A 407 15.21 -2.28 25.49
C ARG A 407 15.64 -0.81 25.53
N ALA A 408 15.27 0.00 24.55
CA ALA A 408 15.67 1.41 24.49
C ALA A 408 14.98 2.30 25.54
N ASP A 409 13.69 2.07 25.80
CA ASP A 409 12.81 3.06 26.45
C ASP A 409 12.90 3.14 27.99
N HIS A 410 13.75 2.33 28.64
CA HIS A 410 13.82 2.21 30.11
C HIS A 410 15.22 2.43 30.70
N SER A 411 15.91 3.47 30.22
CA SER A 411 17.04 4.07 30.93
C SER A 411 16.55 5.19 31.87
N PRO A 412 16.66 5.05 33.21
CA PRO A 412 16.33 6.16 34.11
C PRO A 412 17.33 7.31 33.96
N PRO A 413 16.93 8.58 34.16
CA PRO A 413 17.86 9.70 34.01
C PRO A 413 18.99 9.61 35.05
N PRO A 414 20.25 9.90 34.68
CA PRO A 414 21.33 9.94 35.65
C PRO A 414 21.14 11.15 36.58
N GLU A 415 20.83 10.89 37.85
CA GLU A 415 20.91 11.91 38.89
C GLU A 415 22.36 12.40 39.01
N GLY A 416 22.55 13.71 39.04
CA GLY A 416 23.88 14.32 39.12
C GLY A 416 24.57 14.01 40.46
N ALA A 417 25.77 13.43 40.38
CA ALA A 417 26.72 13.34 41.49
C ALA A 417 28.02 14.02 41.07
N GLU A 418 28.57 14.82 41.98
CA GLU A 418 29.67 15.77 41.72
C GLU A 418 31.02 15.07 41.47
N GLU A 419 31.91 15.77 40.76
CA GLU A 419 33.30 15.37 40.55
C GLU A 419 34.05 15.26 41.89
N ASP A 420 34.89 14.23 42.07
CA ASP A 420 36.11 14.39 42.87
C ASP A 420 37.24 13.47 42.38
N LEU A 421 38.48 13.91 42.61
CA LEU A 421 39.68 13.47 41.88
C LEU A 421 40.60 12.50 42.67
N SER A 422 41.56 11.93 41.93
CA SER A 422 42.94 11.54 42.33
C SER A 422 43.32 10.06 42.54
N ASP A 423 44.27 9.64 41.70
CA ASP A 423 45.56 8.98 42.00
C ASP A 423 45.64 7.80 43.01
N HIS A 424 46.10 6.63 42.54
CA HIS A 424 47.54 6.29 42.60
C HIS A 424 47.90 4.90 42.04
N GLU A 425 48.95 4.89 41.21
CA GLU A 425 50.09 3.95 41.08
C GLU A 425 49.96 2.42 41.23
N HIS A 426 50.68 1.73 40.33
CA HIS A 426 50.87 0.28 40.28
C HIS A 426 51.74 -0.29 41.40
N CYS A 427 51.59 -1.59 41.69
CA CYS A 427 52.68 -2.41 42.22
C CYS A 427 52.89 -3.65 41.33
N HIS A 428 54.15 -3.86 40.92
CA HIS A 428 54.60 -5.01 40.13
C HIS A 428 54.76 -6.29 40.99
N GLU A 429 54.93 -7.42 40.31
CA GLU A 429 55.35 -8.73 40.85
C GLU A 429 54.27 -9.58 41.56
N CYS A 430 53.25 -9.99 40.78
CA CYS A 430 52.74 -11.36 40.91
C CYS A 430 52.50 -11.97 39.51
N HIS A 431 53.08 -13.15 39.25
CA HIS A 431 53.30 -13.69 37.90
C HIS A 431 52.25 -14.75 37.47
N GLU A 432 50.98 -14.61 37.88
CA GLU A 432 49.93 -15.62 37.62
C GLU A 432 48.56 -15.07 37.16
N CYS A 433 48.38 -13.76 36.91
CA CYS A 433 47.05 -13.20 36.58
C CYS A 433 46.80 -12.85 35.08
N TYR A 434 47.71 -13.14 34.16
CA TYR A 434 47.75 -12.47 32.83
C TYR A 434 47.26 -13.31 31.62
N LEU A 435 46.28 -14.22 31.80
CA LEU A 435 45.80 -15.10 30.70
C LEU A 435 44.27 -15.30 30.63
N ARG A 436 43.46 -14.38 31.18
CA ARG A 436 42.00 -14.54 31.13
C ARG A 436 41.19 -13.24 31.27
N HIS A 437 41.24 -12.36 30.27
CA HIS A 437 40.11 -11.49 29.83
C HIS A 437 40.56 -10.67 28.60
N HIS A 438 39.59 -10.27 27.76
CA HIS A 438 39.69 -9.45 26.53
C HIS A 438 40.33 -10.07 25.26
N HIS A 439 39.46 -10.32 24.28
CA HIS A 439 39.72 -10.10 22.86
C HIS A 439 38.46 -9.46 22.26
N HIS A 440 38.54 -8.18 21.88
CA HIS A 440 37.63 -7.48 20.97
C HIS A 440 38.27 -6.10 20.68
N HIS A 441 38.57 -5.82 19.40
CA HIS A 441 39.02 -4.52 18.84
C HIS A 441 40.33 -3.95 19.47
N GLU A 442 41.34 -3.39 18.79
CA GLU A 442 41.71 -3.15 17.39
C GLU A 442 43.29 -3.17 17.35
N ASP A 443 44.06 -2.93 16.29
CA ASP A 443 43.85 -2.25 14.99
C ASP A 443 44.82 -2.83 13.91
N ASP A 444 44.90 -2.19 12.73
CA ASP A 444 45.98 -2.30 11.73
C ASP A 444 47.43 -2.23 12.30
N HIS A 445 48.40 -2.84 11.59
CA HIS A 445 49.63 -2.14 11.11
C HIS A 445 50.62 -3.07 10.35
N GLU A 446 50.83 -2.74 9.08
CA GLU A 446 52.10 -2.65 8.30
C GLU A 446 53.36 -3.47 8.68
N CYS A 447 54.02 -4.05 7.65
CA CYS A 447 55.32 -3.54 7.15
C CYS A 447 55.93 -4.38 5.99
N HIS A 448 56.34 -3.72 4.89
CA HIS A 448 57.78 -3.48 4.58
C HIS A 448 58.06 -2.80 3.22
N HIS A 449 58.60 -1.57 3.32
CA HIS A 449 59.61 -0.88 2.48
C HIS A 449 59.74 -1.13 0.95
N HIS A 450 59.81 -0.02 0.20
CA HIS A 450 61.12 0.56 -0.21
C HIS A 450 61.05 2.05 -0.64
N HIS A 451 62.16 2.78 -0.42
CA HIS A 451 62.31 4.23 -0.61
C HIS A 451 62.38 4.72 -2.07
N HIS A 452 61.95 5.96 -2.33
CA HIS A 452 62.88 7.07 -2.64
C HIS A 452 62.27 8.48 -2.46
N HIS A 453 63.12 9.49 -2.22
CA HIS A 453 62.79 10.90 -1.95
C HIS A 453 62.55 11.73 -3.23
N ASP A 454 61.76 12.82 -3.18
CA ASP A 454 62.29 14.20 -3.04
C ASP A 454 61.21 15.33 -3.03
N HIS A 455 61.57 16.41 -2.32
CA HIS A 455 61.09 17.82 -2.18
C HIS A 455 60.34 18.48 -3.38
N GLU A 456 59.58 19.61 -3.29
CA GLU A 456 59.09 20.48 -2.18
C GLU A 456 57.98 21.47 -2.68
N HIS A 457 57.19 22.00 -1.73
CA HIS A 457 56.48 23.30 -1.66
C HIS A 457 55.99 24.11 -2.90
N GLY A 458 54.75 24.62 -2.82
CA GLY A 458 54.30 25.84 -3.52
C GLY A 458 52.80 26.14 -3.39
N HIS A 459 52.41 27.20 -2.66
CA HIS A 459 51.01 27.48 -2.26
C HIS A 459 50.54 28.89 -2.72
N VAL A 460 49.27 28.99 -3.14
CA VAL A 460 48.37 30.19 -3.24
C VAL A 460 48.68 31.36 -4.21
N HIS A 461 47.78 31.65 -5.16
CA HIS A 461 46.83 32.80 -5.18
C HIS A 461 46.20 33.10 -6.56
N GLU A 462 44.86 32.97 -6.63
CA GLU A 462 43.85 34.03 -6.92
C GLU A 462 44.07 35.17 -7.95
N ILE A 463 42.95 35.54 -8.60
CA ILE A 463 42.52 36.85 -9.17
C ILE A 463 42.68 37.12 -10.69
N ASP A 464 41.49 37.11 -11.35
CA ASP A 464 40.88 38.01 -12.34
C ASP A 464 41.45 38.34 -13.75
N ASN A 465 40.44 38.61 -14.60
CA ASN A 465 40.36 39.48 -15.78
C ASN A 465 40.57 38.90 -17.20
N GLU A 466 39.41 38.72 -17.85
CA GLU A 466 38.93 39.51 -19.00
C GLU A 466 39.74 39.65 -20.31
N GLN A 467 38.93 39.83 -21.37
CA GLN A 467 39.22 40.47 -22.67
C GLN A 467 39.79 39.64 -23.84
N GLU A 468 38.85 39.31 -24.73
CA GLU A 468 38.76 39.84 -26.10
C GLU A 468 39.72 39.37 -27.22
N GLU A 469 39.06 38.72 -28.19
CA GLU A 469 39.08 39.05 -29.63
C GLU A 469 40.21 38.57 -30.59
N HIS A 470 39.73 38.40 -31.83
CA HIS A 470 40.43 38.20 -33.11
C HIS A 470 41.15 36.85 -33.32
N ALA A 471 40.68 35.91 -34.16
CA ALA A 471 40.13 35.93 -35.54
C ALA A 471 41.19 35.76 -36.65
N GLU A 472 40.78 35.07 -37.73
CA GLU A 472 41.48 34.81 -39.00
C GLU A 472 42.76 33.96 -38.88
N GLY A 473 42.95 32.83 -39.57
CA GLY A 473 42.42 32.36 -40.85
C GLY A 473 43.57 31.64 -41.59
N GLY A 474 43.27 30.74 -42.54
CA GLY A 474 44.28 30.21 -43.47
C GLY A 474 44.32 28.69 -43.60
N ASP A 475 43.76 28.21 -44.71
CA ASP A 475 44.14 27.00 -45.46
C ASP A 475 45.67 26.75 -45.48
N GLU A 476 46.20 25.54 -45.67
CA GLU A 476 45.99 24.73 -46.88
C GLU A 476 46.53 23.27 -46.75
N VAL A 477 46.02 22.41 -47.64
CA VAL A 477 46.22 20.96 -47.77
C VAL A 477 47.61 20.57 -48.28
N VAL A 478 48.21 19.49 -47.74
CA VAL A 478 49.14 18.60 -48.50
C VAL A 478 49.02 17.13 -48.03
N GLU A 479 48.63 16.22 -48.93
CA GLU A 479 48.79 14.76 -48.79
C GLU A 479 50.23 14.32 -49.10
N CYS A 480 50.70 13.21 -48.53
CA CYS A 480 51.68 12.31 -49.17
C CYS A 480 51.70 10.91 -48.56
N ASP A 481 51.39 9.91 -49.39
CA ASP A 481 51.64 8.48 -49.16
C ASP A 481 53.13 8.13 -49.04
N HIS A 482 53.47 6.99 -48.42
CA HIS A 482 54.01 5.82 -49.16
C HIS A 482 54.32 4.57 -48.31
N HIS A 483 54.12 3.41 -48.94
CA HIS A 483 54.32 2.05 -48.41
C HIS A 483 55.79 1.58 -48.37
N HIS A 484 56.09 0.59 -47.51
CA HIS A 484 56.51 -0.80 -47.84
C HIS A 484 57.18 -1.46 -46.61
N HIS A 485 56.63 -2.53 -46.03
CA HIS A 485 56.83 -3.96 -46.38
C HIS A 485 58.28 -4.48 -46.35
N HIS A 486 58.60 -5.38 -45.40
CA HIS A 486 59.03 -6.79 -45.59
C HIS A 486 59.17 -7.45 -44.17
N HIS A 487 58.66 -8.62 -43.75
CA HIS A 487 58.36 -9.98 -44.27
C HIS A 487 59.45 -11.04 -43.94
N HIS A 488 59.00 -12.22 -43.45
CA HIS A 488 59.69 -13.53 -43.33
C HIS A 488 60.57 -13.82 -42.09
N ASP A 489 60.62 -15.04 -41.50
CA ASP A 489 59.78 -16.28 -41.56
C ASP A 489 60.26 -17.32 -40.48
N ASP A 490 59.44 -18.36 -40.21
CA ASP A 490 59.76 -19.78 -39.83
C ASP A 490 60.58 -20.16 -38.56
N GLU A 491 60.41 -21.33 -37.89
CA GLU A 491 59.38 -22.40 -37.83
C GLU A 491 59.56 -23.27 -36.53
N ASP A 492 58.80 -24.38 -36.40
CA ASP A 492 58.95 -25.55 -35.49
C ASP A 492 58.53 -25.46 -33.98
N HIS A 493 57.85 -26.44 -33.35
CA HIS A 493 56.97 -27.54 -33.84
C HIS A 493 56.29 -28.29 -32.64
N HIS A 494 54.99 -28.64 -32.75
CA HIS A 494 54.26 -29.75 -32.03
C HIS A 494 54.12 -29.72 -30.47
N HIS A 495 53.06 -30.22 -29.80
CA HIS A 495 51.78 -30.87 -30.19
C HIS A 495 50.73 -30.83 -29.03
N HIS A 496 49.43 -30.89 -29.38
CA HIS A 496 48.25 -31.29 -28.56
C HIS A 496 47.78 -30.48 -27.33
N HIS A 497 46.57 -29.89 -27.42
CA HIS A 497 45.39 -30.41 -26.69
C HIS A 497 44.06 -29.97 -27.36
N HIS A 498 42.97 -30.66 -27.02
CA HIS A 498 41.66 -30.57 -27.68
C HIS A 498 40.88 -29.28 -27.38
N CYS A 499 40.24 -28.72 -28.41
CA CYS A 499 39.12 -27.79 -28.22
C CYS A 499 37.90 -28.54 -27.68
N HIS A 500 37.44 -28.17 -26.48
CA HIS A 500 36.08 -28.42 -26.04
C HIS A 500 35.31 -27.10 -26.03
N HIS A 501 34.21 -27.04 -26.79
CA HIS A 501 33.20 -26.00 -26.63
C HIS A 501 32.61 -26.11 -25.23
N HIS A 502 32.89 -25.12 -24.37
CA HIS A 502 32.04 -24.87 -23.22
C HIS A 502 30.89 -23.95 -23.64
N HIS A 503 29.72 -24.55 -23.83
CA HIS A 503 28.47 -23.84 -23.62
C HIS A 503 28.44 -23.40 -22.15
N HIS A 504 28.51 -22.10 -21.90
CA HIS A 504 28.04 -21.57 -20.62
C HIS A 504 26.51 -21.65 -20.62
N HIS A 505 26.00 -22.79 -20.15
CA HIS A 505 24.72 -22.80 -19.44
C HIS A 505 24.91 -21.92 -18.21
N HIS A 506 24.26 -20.75 -18.21
CA HIS A 506 23.91 -20.11 -16.95
C HIS A 506 22.71 -20.89 -16.41
N ASP A 507 22.99 -21.83 -15.51
CA ASP A 507 21.96 -22.32 -14.61
C ASP A 507 21.52 -21.13 -13.74
N HIS A 508 20.21 -20.88 -13.71
CA HIS A 508 19.61 -19.81 -12.92
C HIS A 508 19.26 -20.37 -11.55
N ASP A 509 20.11 -20.14 -10.54
CA ASP A 509 19.94 -20.63 -9.17
C ASP A 509 18.84 -19.90 -8.34
N TYR A 510 18.04 -19.02 -8.97
CA TYR A 510 16.97 -18.24 -8.31
C TYR A 510 15.67 -18.97 -7.87
N PRO A 511 15.35 -20.25 -8.23
CA PRO A 511 14.12 -20.89 -7.75
C PRO A 511 14.01 -21.10 -6.23
N HIS A 512 15.11 -20.89 -5.48
CA HIS A 512 15.19 -21.15 -4.05
C HIS A 512 15.06 -19.91 -3.16
N ASP A 513 15.55 -18.74 -3.60
CA ASP A 513 15.60 -17.51 -2.78
C ASP A 513 14.24 -17.13 -2.17
N TYR A 514 13.12 -17.21 -2.89
CA TYR A 514 11.80 -16.85 -2.33
C TYR A 514 11.35 -17.69 -1.12
N MET A 515 11.98 -18.86 -0.88
CA MET A 515 11.71 -19.72 0.28
C MET A 515 12.86 -19.71 1.30
N ASP A 516 14.11 -19.50 0.87
CA ASP A 516 15.28 -19.35 1.76
C ASP A 516 15.38 -17.94 2.37
N ASP A 517 14.99 -16.87 1.66
CA ASP A 517 14.87 -15.49 2.19
C ASP A 517 13.88 -15.39 3.36
N MET A 518 12.98 -16.36 3.53
CA MET A 518 12.13 -16.46 4.73
C MET A 518 12.86 -17.00 5.97
N MET A 519 14.13 -17.36 5.87
CA MET A 519 14.99 -17.84 6.96
C MET A 519 15.97 -16.79 7.48
N ASP A 520 16.46 -15.88 6.63
CA ASP A 520 17.50 -14.88 6.98
C ASP A 520 16.92 -13.48 7.37
N ASP A 521 15.63 -13.40 7.71
CA ASP A 521 14.95 -12.19 8.21
C ASP A 521 15.45 -11.69 9.62
N GLU A 522 16.45 -12.33 10.25
CA GLU A 522 16.83 -12.09 11.68
C GLU A 522 17.82 -10.90 11.91
N GLU A 523 18.27 -10.17 10.88
CA GLU A 523 19.29 -9.09 11.00
C GLU A 523 18.82 -7.66 10.63
N VAL A 524 17.53 -7.39 10.45
CA VAL A 524 17.04 -6.01 10.18
C VAL A 524 16.84 -5.26 11.50
N ASP A 525 17.46 -4.08 11.65
CA ASP A 525 17.29 -3.21 12.82
C ASP A 525 15.85 -2.68 12.89
N ASP A 526 15.10 -3.10 13.91
CA ASP A 526 13.63 -2.97 14.00
C ASP A 526 13.16 -1.58 14.50
N ASP A 527 14.07 -0.68 14.87
CA ASP A 527 13.77 0.55 15.63
C ASP A 527 13.08 1.67 14.81
N GLU A 528 13.10 1.63 13.46
CA GLU A 528 12.39 2.60 12.58
C GLU A 528 10.97 2.15 12.16
N SER A 529 10.48 1.03 12.70
CA SER A 529 9.37 0.23 12.12
C SER A 529 8.01 0.93 11.93
N TYR A 530 7.72 2.09 12.53
CA TYR A 530 6.44 2.80 12.40
C TYR A 530 6.58 4.32 12.29
N GLY A 531 7.13 4.78 11.16
CA GLY A 531 6.97 6.16 10.68
C GLY A 531 8.22 7.04 10.66
N ASP A 532 9.40 6.51 10.98
CA ASP A 532 10.66 7.28 10.94
C ASP A 532 11.50 7.01 9.68
N GLY A 533 11.30 5.85 9.03
CA GLY A 533 11.85 5.61 7.69
C GLY A 533 11.39 6.70 6.70
N PRO A 534 12.30 7.30 5.92
CA PRO A 534 12.03 8.54 5.19
C PRO A 534 10.84 8.38 4.25
N LEU A 535 9.92 9.36 4.31
CA LEU A 535 8.72 9.44 3.47
C LEU A 535 9.12 9.80 2.04
N THR A 536 9.61 8.78 1.33
CA THR A 536 10.21 8.86 -0.01
C THR A 536 9.19 9.35 -1.04
N GLY A 537 9.35 10.60 -1.49
CA GLY A 537 8.58 11.16 -2.60
C GLY A 537 7.32 11.94 -2.21
N LEU A 538 7.17 13.11 -2.83
CA LEU A 538 6.14 14.14 -2.62
C LEU A 538 4.70 13.66 -2.34
N LEU A 539 4.22 12.61 -3.02
CA LEU A 539 2.81 12.20 -2.92
C LEU A 539 2.51 11.29 -1.73
N THR A 540 3.52 10.74 -1.05
CA THR A 540 3.35 9.83 0.10
C THR A 540 2.70 10.52 1.31
N GLU A 541 2.90 11.83 1.43
CA GLU A 541 2.29 12.67 2.48
C GLU A 541 0.80 12.93 2.29
N VAL A 542 0.30 12.87 1.05
CA VAL A 542 -1.05 13.33 0.72
C VAL A 542 -2.15 12.52 1.45
N PRO A 543 -2.04 11.20 1.64
CA PRO A 543 -2.89 10.41 2.54
C PRO A 543 -2.95 10.89 4.01
N ASN A 544 -1.83 11.38 4.56
CA ASN A 544 -1.77 11.87 5.93
C ASN A 544 -2.37 13.29 6.07
N ILE A 545 -2.43 14.04 4.96
CA ILE A 545 -2.94 15.42 4.92
C ILE A 545 -4.45 15.50 4.63
N LEU A 546 -4.98 14.67 3.74
CA LEU A 546 -6.32 14.87 3.13
C LEU A 546 -7.41 13.95 3.67
N ASP A 547 -8.59 14.51 3.92
CA ASP A 547 -9.79 13.73 4.28
C ASP A 547 -10.27 12.83 3.12
N PRO A 548 -11.09 11.78 3.39
CA PRO A 548 -11.61 10.88 2.35
C PRO A 548 -12.29 11.55 1.13
N LYS A 549 -12.98 12.68 1.31
CA LYS A 549 -13.61 13.41 0.18
C LYS A 549 -12.62 14.24 -0.63
N GLN A 550 -11.43 14.48 -0.10
CA GLN A 550 -10.40 15.34 -0.68
C GLN A 550 -9.40 14.51 -1.50
N ILE A 551 -9.07 13.30 -1.04
CA ILE A 551 -8.06 12.41 -1.63
C ILE A 551 -8.51 11.66 -2.91
N GLU A 552 -9.79 11.76 -3.30
CA GLU A 552 -10.35 11.06 -4.47
C GLU A 552 -9.56 11.35 -5.77
N ALA A 553 -9.05 12.58 -5.91
CA ALA A 553 -8.27 12.98 -7.08
C ALA A 553 -6.94 12.21 -7.21
N LEU A 554 -6.23 11.97 -6.10
CA LEU A 554 -4.98 11.21 -6.08
C LEU A 554 -5.20 9.76 -6.58
N HIS A 555 -6.19 9.09 -6.00
CA HIS A 555 -6.60 7.74 -6.40
C HIS A 555 -6.96 7.67 -7.89
N MET A 556 -7.70 8.66 -8.40
CA MET A 556 -8.07 8.74 -9.81
C MET A 556 -6.88 8.98 -10.75
N ILE A 557 -5.89 9.81 -10.35
CA ILE A 557 -4.65 9.98 -11.13
C ILE A 557 -3.93 8.64 -11.26
N ILE A 558 -3.63 7.98 -10.14
CA ILE A 558 -2.88 6.72 -10.09
C ILE A 558 -3.57 5.65 -10.94
N LYS A 559 -4.88 5.45 -10.73
CA LYS A 559 -5.71 4.57 -11.57
C LYS A 559 -5.57 4.94 -13.05
N SER A 560 -5.70 6.21 -13.42
CA SER A 560 -5.65 6.64 -14.83
C SER A 560 -4.28 6.45 -15.49
N CYS A 561 -3.20 6.43 -14.69
CA CYS A 561 -1.85 6.17 -15.16
C CYS A 561 -1.63 4.68 -15.47
N ILE A 562 -2.01 3.78 -14.54
CA ILE A 562 -1.65 2.35 -14.59
C ILE A 562 -2.75 1.42 -15.15
N LEU A 563 -4.02 1.85 -15.13
CA LEU A 563 -5.17 1.08 -15.61
C LEU A 563 -5.83 1.78 -16.79
N ASP A 564 -6.32 1.00 -17.76
CA ASP A 564 -7.12 1.52 -18.87
C ASP A 564 -8.53 0.94 -18.90
N HIS A 565 -9.46 1.75 -19.38
CA HIS A 565 -10.82 1.33 -19.75
C HIS A 565 -11.14 1.67 -21.23
N ALA A 566 -10.25 2.39 -21.92
CA ALA A 566 -10.45 2.91 -23.28
C ALA A 566 -9.33 2.51 -24.26
N GLY A 567 -8.11 2.28 -23.75
CA GLY A 567 -6.98 1.69 -24.47
C GLY A 567 -6.33 2.60 -25.50
N SER A 568 -5.17 3.17 -25.19
CA SER A 568 -4.29 3.82 -26.19
C SER A 568 -3.75 2.84 -27.25
N GLY A 569 -3.98 1.54 -27.08
CA GLY A 569 -3.45 0.45 -27.90
C GLY A 569 -2.09 -0.04 -27.41
N LEU A 570 -1.39 -0.76 -28.27
CA LEU A 570 0.03 -1.06 -28.12
C LEU A 570 0.85 -0.04 -28.93
N THR A 571 2.04 0.30 -28.46
CA THR A 571 2.99 1.10 -29.24
C THR A 571 3.48 0.35 -30.50
N ARG A 572 4.23 1.04 -31.37
CA ARG A 572 4.89 0.44 -32.56
C ARG A 572 5.73 -0.79 -32.24
N VAL A 573 6.33 -0.83 -31.05
CA VAL A 573 7.15 -1.92 -30.51
C VAL A 573 6.36 -2.97 -29.70
N GLY A 574 5.03 -2.92 -29.74
CA GLY A 574 4.16 -3.85 -29.01
C GLY A 574 4.09 -3.61 -27.50
N GLU A 575 4.57 -2.47 -27.02
CA GLU A 575 4.52 -2.12 -25.60
C GLU A 575 3.13 -1.64 -25.17
N ASN A 576 2.73 -1.98 -23.95
CA ASN A 576 1.57 -1.40 -23.30
C ASN A 576 2.05 -0.39 -22.23
N LEU A 577 1.89 0.91 -22.51
CA LEU A 577 2.44 1.98 -21.67
C LEU A 577 1.83 2.01 -20.26
N GLN A 578 0.59 1.52 -20.10
CA GLN A 578 -0.11 1.40 -18.82
C GLN A 578 0.58 0.35 -17.94
N LYS A 579 0.95 -0.81 -18.51
CA LYS A 579 1.78 -1.81 -17.83
C LYS A 579 3.19 -1.28 -17.54
N SER A 580 3.83 -0.55 -18.46
CA SER A 580 5.14 0.05 -18.19
C SER A 580 5.07 1.05 -17.02
N ARG A 581 4.03 1.88 -16.94
CA ARG A 581 3.77 2.75 -15.78
C ARG A 581 3.40 2.01 -14.50
N CYS A 582 2.72 0.86 -14.61
CA CYS A 582 2.45 -0.02 -13.46
C CYS A 582 3.73 -0.68 -12.93
N ARG A 583 4.69 -1.01 -13.80
CA ARG A 583 6.03 -1.48 -13.43
C ARG A 583 6.82 -0.36 -12.75
N MET A 584 6.90 0.83 -13.33
CA MET A 584 7.53 2.01 -12.71
C MET A 584 7.00 2.28 -11.30
N PHE A 585 5.67 2.21 -11.12
CA PHE A 585 5.00 2.44 -9.86
C PHE A 585 5.36 1.43 -8.75
N LEU A 586 5.98 0.29 -9.06
CA LEU A 586 6.46 -0.67 -8.07
C LEU A 586 7.98 -0.88 -8.09
N ALA A 587 8.67 -0.48 -9.15
CA ALA A 587 10.14 -0.52 -9.23
C ALA A 587 10.80 0.59 -8.38
N LEU A 588 10.10 1.70 -8.16
CA LEU A 588 10.62 2.89 -7.47
C LEU A 588 10.03 3.01 -6.07
N ASP A 589 10.87 3.36 -5.09
CA ASP A 589 10.49 3.42 -3.67
C ASP A 589 9.35 4.40 -3.40
N CYS A 590 9.35 5.56 -4.06
CA CYS A 590 8.25 6.52 -3.99
C CYS A 590 6.90 5.92 -4.41
N GLY A 591 6.91 4.98 -5.37
CA GLY A 591 5.71 4.26 -5.81
C GLY A 591 5.27 3.18 -4.81
N LYS A 592 6.21 2.40 -4.27
CA LYS A 592 5.98 1.41 -3.21
C LYS A 592 5.42 2.07 -1.94
N SER A 593 6.05 3.14 -1.47
CA SER A 593 5.60 3.96 -0.33
C SER A 593 4.23 4.57 -0.59
N LEU A 594 3.98 5.14 -1.78
CA LEU A 594 2.66 5.68 -2.11
C LEU A 594 1.57 4.59 -2.10
N LEU A 595 1.85 3.37 -2.60
CA LEU A 595 0.91 2.26 -2.49
C LEU A 595 0.62 1.90 -1.02
N ARG A 596 1.64 1.87 -0.15
CA ARG A 596 1.50 1.61 1.28
C ARG A 596 0.55 2.61 1.93
N GLU A 597 0.78 3.91 1.75
CA GLU A 597 -0.01 4.95 2.40
C GLU A 597 -1.48 4.96 1.92
N LEU A 598 -1.77 4.61 0.66
CA LEU A 598 -3.15 4.46 0.18
C LEU A 598 -3.89 3.26 0.80
N LEU A 599 -3.16 2.17 1.09
CA LEU A 599 -3.71 0.98 1.75
C LEU A 599 -3.91 1.24 3.25
N VAL A 600 -2.94 1.88 3.91
CA VAL A 600 -3.05 2.35 5.31
C VAL A 600 -4.22 3.32 5.45
N PHE A 601 -4.39 4.26 4.50
CA PHE A 601 -5.54 5.19 4.48
C PHE A 601 -6.89 4.45 4.49
N ILE A 602 -7.02 3.37 3.72
CA ILE A 602 -8.23 2.55 3.68
C ILE A 602 -8.48 1.83 5.02
N ALA A 603 -7.43 1.41 5.72
CA ALA A 603 -7.53 0.82 7.06
C ALA A 603 -7.92 1.86 8.11
N VAL A 604 -7.14 2.94 8.24
CA VAL A 604 -7.32 4.01 9.25
C VAL A 604 -8.70 4.66 9.16
N TRP A 605 -9.19 4.89 7.95
CA TRP A 605 -10.51 5.48 7.74
C TRP A 605 -11.65 4.46 7.62
N ASP A 606 -11.40 3.17 7.89
CA ASP A 606 -12.31 2.03 7.69
C ASP A 606 -13.21 2.18 6.45
N LYS A 607 -12.58 2.16 5.27
CA LYS A 607 -13.28 2.35 4.00
C LYS A 607 -13.97 1.06 3.57
N ASP A 608 -15.30 1.09 3.53
CA ASP A 608 -16.14 0.01 3.03
C ASP A 608 -16.04 -0.19 1.50
N GLU A 609 -16.56 -1.32 1.02
CA GLU A 609 -16.58 -1.71 -0.39
C GLU A 609 -17.47 -0.82 -1.28
N GLN A 610 -18.37 -0.02 -0.68
CA GLN A 610 -19.25 0.91 -1.40
C GLN A 610 -18.59 2.26 -1.65
N SER A 611 -17.54 2.60 -0.90
CA SER A 611 -16.78 3.82 -1.04
C SER A 611 -16.03 3.90 -2.37
N LEU A 612 -15.98 5.10 -2.96
CA LEU A 612 -15.27 5.34 -4.22
C LEU A 612 -13.78 5.02 -4.10
N ILE A 613 -13.18 5.35 -2.95
CA ILE A 613 -11.77 5.07 -2.65
C ILE A 613 -11.50 3.58 -2.76
N PHE A 614 -12.23 2.74 -2.02
CA PHE A 614 -12.05 1.28 -2.07
C PHE A 614 -12.20 0.76 -3.50
N GLN A 615 -13.27 1.15 -4.21
CA GLN A 615 -13.51 0.69 -5.59
C GLN A 615 -12.40 1.11 -6.57
N VAL A 616 -11.81 2.30 -6.41
CA VAL A 616 -10.70 2.77 -7.24
C VAL A 616 -9.39 2.07 -6.87
N THR A 617 -9.15 1.80 -5.58
CA THR A 617 -7.95 1.05 -5.14
C THR A 617 -8.03 -0.44 -5.52
N THR A 618 -9.22 -1.05 -5.50
CA THR A 618 -9.43 -2.39 -6.09
C THR A 618 -8.95 -2.42 -7.54
N GLN A 619 -9.32 -1.42 -8.33
CA GLN A 619 -8.91 -1.28 -9.73
C GLN A 619 -7.40 -1.02 -9.90
N ILE A 620 -6.75 -0.34 -8.95
CA ILE A 620 -5.30 -0.21 -8.89
C ILE A 620 -4.65 -1.59 -8.65
N VAL A 621 -5.16 -2.37 -7.69
CA VAL A 621 -4.69 -3.74 -7.42
C VAL A 621 -4.94 -4.69 -8.59
N GLU A 622 -6.05 -4.54 -9.33
CA GLU A 622 -6.30 -5.26 -10.59
C GLU A 622 -5.22 -4.99 -11.65
N ALA A 623 -4.74 -3.75 -11.78
CA ALA A 623 -3.65 -3.41 -12.71
C ALA A 623 -2.31 -4.04 -12.29
N ILE A 624 -2.02 -4.06 -11.00
CA ILE A 624 -0.85 -4.70 -10.40
C ILE A 624 -0.90 -6.23 -10.63
N HIS A 625 -2.07 -6.85 -10.43
CA HIS A 625 -2.32 -8.26 -10.72
C HIS A 625 -2.18 -8.62 -12.21
N HIS A 626 -2.73 -7.79 -13.10
CA HIS A 626 -2.54 -7.96 -14.56
C HIS A 626 -1.08 -7.77 -15.02
N SER A 627 -0.22 -7.21 -14.16
CA SER A 627 1.22 -7.09 -14.34
C SER A 627 2.02 -8.16 -13.58
N ALA A 628 1.34 -9.04 -12.84
CA ALA A 628 1.88 -10.10 -11.99
C ALA A 628 2.83 -9.61 -10.88
N LEU A 629 2.54 -8.44 -10.33
CA LEU A 629 3.35 -7.76 -9.31
C LEU A 629 2.72 -7.76 -7.91
N VAL A 630 1.58 -8.44 -7.69
CA VAL A 630 0.98 -8.54 -6.33
C VAL A 630 1.91 -9.27 -5.34
N PRO A 631 2.63 -10.36 -5.70
CA PRO A 631 3.60 -10.97 -4.78
C PRO A 631 4.72 -10.02 -4.36
N TYR A 632 5.32 -9.29 -5.31
CA TYR A 632 6.34 -8.28 -5.03
C TYR A 632 5.78 -7.15 -4.14
N ALA A 633 4.61 -6.60 -4.49
CA ALA A 633 3.96 -5.59 -3.67
C ALA A 633 3.65 -6.09 -2.25
N TRP A 634 3.20 -7.35 -2.09
CA TRP A 634 2.94 -7.94 -0.77
C TRP A 634 4.20 -7.97 0.10
N ASN A 635 5.34 -8.38 -0.47
CA ASN A 635 6.62 -8.38 0.24
C ASN A 635 7.07 -6.95 0.57
N SER A 636 7.01 -6.01 -0.39
CA SER A 636 7.38 -4.59 -0.19
C SER A 636 6.51 -3.84 0.83
N LEU A 637 5.33 -4.37 1.17
CA LEU A 637 4.41 -3.82 2.16
C LEU A 637 4.55 -4.47 3.55
N ARG A 638 5.47 -5.41 3.73
CA ARG A 638 5.69 -6.05 5.03
C ARG A 638 6.39 -5.08 5.99
N ILE A 639 5.98 -5.12 7.25
CA ILE A 639 6.69 -4.53 8.38
C ILE A 639 7.22 -5.71 9.21
N PRO A 640 8.53 -5.88 9.45
CA PRO A 640 9.08 -7.10 10.06
C PRO A 640 8.48 -7.47 11.43
N LYS A 641 8.21 -6.46 12.27
CA LYS A 641 7.54 -6.60 13.57
C LYS A 641 6.09 -7.14 13.47
N ASP A 642 5.32 -6.72 12.48
CA ASP A 642 3.92 -7.15 12.28
C ASP A 642 3.87 -8.56 11.64
N ILE A 643 2.99 -9.44 12.13
CA ILE A 643 2.72 -10.74 11.45
C ILE A 643 2.11 -10.48 10.06
N ILE A 644 1.20 -9.50 9.98
CA ILE A 644 0.60 -8.96 8.75
C ILE A 644 0.44 -7.46 8.98
N SER A 645 1.01 -6.62 8.12
CA SER A 645 0.87 -5.17 8.24
C SER A 645 -0.56 -4.69 7.90
N PRO A 646 -0.98 -3.50 8.34
CA PRO A 646 -2.28 -2.93 7.95
C PRO A 646 -2.44 -2.80 6.43
N ALA A 647 -1.35 -2.45 5.72
CA ALA A 647 -1.34 -2.36 4.27
C ALA A 647 -1.52 -3.72 3.59
N GLN A 648 -0.84 -4.77 4.09
CA GLN A 648 -1.03 -6.15 3.65
C GLN A 648 -2.47 -6.63 3.88
N THR A 649 -3.03 -6.39 5.08
CA THR A 649 -4.42 -6.76 5.40
C THR A 649 -5.41 -6.14 4.41
N VAL A 650 -5.25 -4.85 4.08
CA VAL A 650 -6.09 -4.18 3.07
C VAL A 650 -5.84 -4.72 1.66
N LEU A 651 -4.59 -4.99 1.26
CA LEU A 651 -4.29 -5.59 -0.04
C LEU A 651 -4.99 -6.94 -0.21
N LEU A 652 -4.96 -7.80 0.81
CA LEU A 652 -5.68 -9.08 0.80
C LEU A 652 -7.20 -8.91 0.76
N ARG A 653 -7.74 -7.91 1.47
CA ARG A 653 -9.17 -7.55 1.43
C ARG A 653 -9.62 -7.12 0.02
N LEU A 654 -8.80 -6.32 -0.68
CA LEU A 654 -9.04 -5.88 -2.05
C LEU A 654 -8.96 -7.06 -3.04
N VAL A 655 -7.96 -7.94 -2.90
CA VAL A 655 -7.86 -9.18 -3.70
C VAL A 655 -9.06 -10.09 -3.47
N ASN A 656 -9.49 -10.28 -2.22
CA ASN A 656 -10.68 -11.08 -1.90
C ASN A 656 -11.95 -10.49 -2.54
N HIS A 657 -12.11 -9.18 -2.55
CA HIS A 657 -13.19 -8.51 -3.27
C HIS A 657 -13.10 -8.72 -4.80
N MET A 658 -11.91 -8.64 -5.40
CA MET A 658 -11.70 -8.93 -6.83
C MET A 658 -12.14 -10.36 -7.20
N LEU A 659 -11.80 -11.36 -6.39
CA LEU A 659 -12.20 -12.75 -6.64
C LEU A 659 -13.71 -12.96 -6.47
N ARG A 660 -14.35 -12.37 -5.44
CA ARG A 660 -15.82 -12.42 -5.26
C ARG A 660 -16.58 -11.74 -6.42
N ALA A 661 -16.09 -10.60 -6.91
CA ALA A 661 -16.65 -9.92 -8.08
C ALA A 661 -16.52 -10.77 -9.37
N ARG A 662 -15.46 -11.57 -9.46
CA ARG A 662 -15.22 -12.51 -10.58
C ARG A 662 -16.17 -13.71 -10.57
N VAL A 663 -16.45 -14.29 -9.39
CA VAL A 663 -17.41 -15.41 -9.23
C VAL A 663 -18.85 -15.00 -9.57
N THR A 664 -19.23 -13.77 -9.23
CA THR A 664 -20.59 -13.25 -9.49
C THR A 664 -20.80 -12.75 -10.92
N SER A 665 -19.73 -12.61 -11.72
CA SER A 665 -19.83 -12.21 -13.12
C SER A 665 -20.27 -13.37 -14.01
N THR A 666 -21.34 -13.18 -14.77
CA THR A 666 -21.84 -14.17 -15.76
C THR A 666 -21.04 -14.17 -17.07
N THR A 667 -19.96 -13.40 -17.16
CA THR A 667 -19.10 -13.32 -18.35
C THR A 667 -18.13 -14.49 -18.37
N THR A 668 -18.04 -15.20 -19.50
CA THR A 668 -17.04 -16.25 -19.69
C THR A 668 -15.63 -15.65 -19.61
N GLN A 669 -14.90 -15.95 -18.54
CA GLN A 669 -13.54 -15.44 -18.33
C GLN A 669 -12.56 -16.04 -19.35
N ASP A 670 -11.51 -15.28 -19.70
CA ASP A 670 -10.40 -15.82 -20.47
C ASP A 670 -9.68 -16.90 -19.62
N PRO A 671 -9.43 -18.11 -20.15
CA PRO A 671 -8.66 -19.14 -19.46
C PRO A 671 -7.32 -18.63 -18.90
N LYS A 672 -6.69 -17.63 -19.54
CA LYS A 672 -5.45 -17.01 -19.05
C LYS A 672 -5.64 -16.17 -17.79
N ASP A 673 -6.79 -15.54 -17.62
CA ASP A 673 -7.08 -14.77 -16.40
C ASP A 673 -7.39 -15.71 -15.24
N HIS A 674 -8.10 -16.81 -15.51
CA HIS A 674 -8.32 -17.88 -14.54
C HIS A 674 -7.00 -18.48 -14.01
N THR A 675 -6.02 -18.73 -14.89
CA THR A 675 -4.69 -19.22 -14.48
C THR A 675 -3.92 -18.20 -13.62
N LYS A 676 -4.07 -16.88 -13.85
CA LYS A 676 -3.46 -15.86 -12.99
C LYS A 676 -4.11 -15.83 -11.61
N ASP A 677 -5.43 -15.92 -11.54
CA ASP A 677 -6.17 -15.94 -10.28
C ASP A 677 -5.77 -17.17 -9.44
N LEU A 678 -5.57 -18.34 -10.07
CA LEU A 678 -5.02 -19.53 -9.39
C LEU A 678 -3.58 -19.32 -8.88
N LYS A 679 -2.69 -18.72 -9.69
CA LYS A 679 -1.31 -18.39 -9.27
C LYS A 679 -1.30 -17.44 -8.06
N LEU A 680 -2.22 -16.46 -8.04
CA LEU A 680 -2.39 -15.55 -6.91
C LEU A 680 -2.90 -16.26 -5.64
N VAL A 681 -3.86 -17.18 -5.77
CA VAL A 681 -4.34 -17.99 -4.63
C VAL A 681 -3.24 -18.92 -4.11
N HIS A 682 -2.43 -19.51 -5.00
CA HIS A 682 -1.25 -20.29 -4.63
C HIS A 682 -0.22 -19.46 -3.85
N PHE A 683 0.10 -18.25 -4.30
CA PHE A 683 1.01 -17.35 -3.60
C PHE A 683 0.52 -17.05 -2.17
N PHE A 684 -0.71 -16.55 -2.03
CA PHE A 684 -1.26 -16.21 -0.71
C PHE A 684 -1.38 -17.42 0.21
N PHE A 685 -1.81 -18.57 -0.30
CA PHE A 685 -1.89 -19.79 0.51
C PHE A 685 -0.51 -20.33 0.90
N SER A 686 0.51 -20.17 0.05
CA SER A 686 1.90 -20.49 0.41
C SER A 686 2.39 -19.63 1.58
N PHE A 687 2.14 -18.32 1.55
CA PHE A 687 2.50 -17.39 2.63
C PHE A 687 1.71 -17.64 3.92
N PHE A 688 0.42 -17.98 3.80
CA PHE A 688 -0.44 -18.40 4.92
C PHE A 688 0.17 -19.60 5.67
N ARG A 689 0.64 -20.59 4.92
CA ARG A 689 1.28 -21.80 5.43
C ARG A 689 2.69 -21.58 6.00
N SER A 690 3.55 -20.85 5.29
CA SER A 690 4.97 -20.72 5.65
C SER A 690 5.22 -19.72 6.79
N ARG A 691 4.32 -18.75 6.97
CA ARG A 691 4.50 -17.63 7.90
C ARG A 691 3.31 -17.39 8.83
N ILE A 692 2.11 -17.12 8.28
CA ILE A 692 0.97 -16.63 9.08
C ILE A 692 0.54 -17.65 10.15
N VAL A 693 0.30 -18.90 9.74
CA VAL A 693 -0.10 -19.96 10.67
C VAL A 693 1.01 -20.29 11.68
N PRO A 694 2.29 -20.47 11.29
CA PRO A 694 3.41 -20.58 12.24
C PRO A 694 3.48 -19.47 13.29
N GLU A 695 3.42 -18.19 12.89
CA GLU A 695 3.55 -17.04 13.81
C GLU A 695 2.34 -16.91 14.75
N CYS A 696 1.10 -17.00 14.23
CA CYS A 696 -0.10 -17.00 15.06
C CYS A 696 -0.13 -18.22 16.02
N ALA A 697 0.28 -19.40 15.56
CA ALA A 697 0.33 -20.60 16.39
C ALA A 697 1.44 -20.53 17.46
N ALA A 698 2.51 -19.75 17.25
CA ALA A 698 3.52 -19.47 18.26
C ALA A 698 3.00 -18.56 19.37
N LEU A 699 2.33 -17.44 19.02
CA LEU A 699 1.67 -16.56 20.01
C LEU A 699 0.65 -17.33 20.86
N MET A 700 -0.24 -18.09 20.22
CA MET A 700 -1.23 -18.93 20.91
C MET A 700 -0.57 -20.00 21.80
N HIS A 701 0.56 -20.58 21.37
CA HIS A 701 1.30 -21.53 22.19
C HIS A 701 1.86 -20.87 23.46
N LEU A 702 2.39 -19.65 23.36
CA LEU A 702 2.85 -18.88 24.51
C LEU A 702 1.71 -18.50 25.45
N GLN A 703 0.55 -18.07 24.93
CA GLN A 703 -0.66 -17.86 25.72
C GLN A 703 -1.07 -19.13 26.49
N ALA A 704 -0.99 -20.31 25.85
CA ALA A 704 -1.29 -21.58 26.50
C ALA A 704 -0.28 -21.91 27.62
N GLN A 705 1.02 -21.69 27.42
CA GLN A 705 2.04 -21.90 28.45
C GLN A 705 1.83 -20.99 29.67
N ILE A 706 1.54 -19.69 29.45
CA ILE A 706 1.22 -18.74 30.53
C ILE A 706 -0.06 -19.16 31.27
N ARG A 707 -1.10 -19.59 30.53
CA ARG A 707 -2.37 -20.07 31.09
C ARG A 707 -2.21 -21.34 31.94
N GLU A 708 -1.25 -22.19 31.62
CA GLU A 708 -0.91 -23.40 32.37
C GLU A 708 0.11 -23.16 33.51
N GLU A 709 0.44 -21.90 33.81
CA GLU A 709 1.41 -21.48 34.83
C GLU A 709 2.85 -22.00 34.55
N ASN A 710 3.15 -22.35 33.29
CA ASN A 710 4.47 -22.82 32.84
C ASN A 710 5.45 -21.68 32.46
N ARG A 711 4.95 -20.44 32.28
CA ARG A 711 5.71 -19.21 32.02
C ARG A 711 5.07 -18.00 32.69
N ASP A 712 5.86 -16.96 32.95
CA ASP A 712 5.35 -15.74 33.55
C ASP A 712 4.61 -14.85 32.52
N PRO A 713 3.48 -14.20 32.88
CA PRO A 713 2.78 -13.27 31.99
C PRO A 713 3.60 -12.10 31.45
N SER A 714 4.72 -11.73 32.11
CA SER A 714 5.65 -10.70 31.64
C SER A 714 6.59 -11.16 30.52
N GLU A 715 6.67 -12.46 30.23
CA GLU A 715 7.39 -13.00 29.06
C GLU A 715 6.60 -12.86 27.76
N PHE A 716 5.38 -12.30 27.79
CA PHE A 716 4.57 -12.14 26.59
C PHE A 716 5.07 -10.95 25.74
N PRO A 717 5.56 -11.18 24.51
CA PRO A 717 6.41 -10.22 23.80
C PRO A 717 5.69 -9.06 23.09
N VAL A 718 4.37 -9.11 23.01
CA VAL A 718 3.56 -8.22 22.17
C VAL A 718 2.41 -7.62 22.96
N ASP A 719 1.94 -6.45 22.54
CA ASP A 719 0.86 -5.75 23.22
C ASP A 719 -0.55 -6.15 22.71
N SER A 720 -1.59 -5.52 23.25
CA SER A 720 -2.98 -5.83 22.86
C SER A 720 -3.37 -5.28 21.47
N TRP A 721 -2.62 -4.33 20.91
CA TRP A 721 -2.80 -3.84 19.53
C TRP A 721 -2.14 -4.77 18.53
N ASP A 722 -0.93 -5.25 18.81
CA ASP A 722 -0.24 -6.28 18.02
C ASP A 722 -1.11 -7.54 17.88
N MET A 723 -1.75 -7.96 18.99
CA MET A 723 -2.69 -9.10 19.00
C MET A 723 -3.95 -8.85 18.18
N GLU A 724 -4.50 -7.62 18.17
CA GLU A 724 -5.65 -7.27 17.34
C GLU A 724 -5.26 -7.27 15.84
N ARG A 725 -4.10 -6.71 15.47
CA ARG A 725 -3.55 -6.77 14.10
C ARG A 725 -3.36 -8.21 13.63
N ALA A 726 -2.75 -9.06 14.46
CA ALA A 726 -2.54 -10.47 14.17
C ALA A 726 -3.87 -11.22 13.98
N LYS A 727 -4.88 -10.93 14.81
CA LYS A 727 -6.23 -11.48 14.65
C LYS A 727 -6.90 -11.01 13.37
N ASP A 728 -6.86 -9.72 13.06
CA ASP A 728 -7.55 -9.14 11.91
C ASP A 728 -6.92 -9.60 10.60
N GLY A 729 -5.60 -9.67 10.52
CA GLY A 729 -4.88 -10.27 9.39
C GLY A 729 -5.21 -11.76 9.21
N LEU A 730 -5.23 -12.55 10.30
CA LEU A 730 -5.63 -13.96 10.27
C LEU A 730 -7.10 -14.12 9.82
N ALA A 731 -8.01 -13.29 10.33
CA ALA A 731 -9.42 -13.29 9.95
C ALA A 731 -9.61 -12.92 8.47
N GLN A 732 -8.80 -12.00 7.94
CA GLN A 732 -8.82 -11.61 6.53
C GLN A 732 -8.33 -12.73 5.61
N TYR A 733 -7.31 -13.50 6.05
CA TYR A 733 -6.88 -14.72 5.37
C TYR A 733 -7.95 -15.81 5.38
N LEU A 734 -8.64 -16.02 6.50
CA LEU A 734 -9.72 -17.00 6.58
C LEU A 734 -10.94 -16.59 5.74
N GLU A 735 -11.25 -15.29 5.62
CA GLU A 735 -12.26 -14.80 4.67
C GLU A 735 -11.85 -15.07 3.21
N PHE A 736 -10.60 -14.76 2.86
CA PHE A 736 -10.05 -15.05 1.52
C PHE A 736 -10.08 -16.55 1.18
N LEU A 737 -9.71 -17.42 2.13
CA LEU A 737 -9.79 -18.87 1.95
C LEU A 737 -11.23 -19.40 1.94
N THR A 738 -12.19 -18.69 2.54
CA THR A 738 -13.61 -19.02 2.40
C THR A 738 -14.07 -18.78 0.96
N THR A 739 -13.78 -17.60 0.38
CA THR A 739 -14.02 -17.31 -1.05
C THR A 739 -13.36 -18.37 -1.95
N ALA A 740 -12.08 -18.67 -1.73
CA ALA A 740 -11.36 -19.65 -2.54
C ALA A 740 -11.89 -21.09 -2.38
N ALA A 741 -12.45 -21.46 -1.22
CA ALA A 741 -13.10 -22.74 -1.00
C ALA A 741 -14.50 -22.83 -1.63
N GLU A 742 -15.18 -21.70 -1.87
CA GLU A 742 -16.46 -21.65 -2.59
C GLU A 742 -16.28 -21.68 -4.11
N MET A 743 -15.14 -21.21 -4.62
CA MET A 743 -14.77 -21.26 -6.04
C MET A 743 -14.57 -22.70 -6.53
N VAL A 744 -15.38 -23.13 -7.50
CA VAL A 744 -15.41 -24.49 -8.06
C VAL A 744 -14.04 -25.00 -8.50
N ASP A 745 -13.22 -24.13 -9.10
CA ASP A 745 -11.92 -24.50 -9.67
C ASP A 745 -10.74 -24.34 -8.69
N MET A 746 -10.87 -23.49 -7.66
CA MET A 746 -9.82 -23.26 -6.66
C MET A 746 -9.92 -24.25 -5.50
N ARG A 747 -11.15 -24.66 -5.14
CA ARG A 747 -11.43 -25.61 -4.07
C ARG A 747 -10.68 -26.95 -4.21
N PRO A 748 -10.57 -27.59 -5.39
CA PRO A 748 -9.79 -28.82 -5.56
C PRO A 748 -8.31 -28.63 -5.19
N HIS A 749 -7.73 -27.47 -5.53
CA HIS A 749 -6.34 -27.16 -5.22
C HIS A 749 -6.13 -26.93 -3.71
N LEU A 750 -7.04 -26.27 -2.99
CA LEU A 750 -6.95 -26.18 -1.52
C LEU A 750 -6.99 -27.57 -0.83
N ILE A 751 -7.71 -28.53 -1.41
CA ILE A 751 -7.76 -29.92 -0.93
C ILE A 751 -6.45 -30.65 -1.26
N GLU A 752 -5.97 -30.54 -2.50
CA GLU A 752 -4.69 -31.11 -2.96
C GLU A 752 -3.50 -30.59 -2.14
N TRP A 753 -3.48 -29.29 -1.88
CA TRP A 753 -2.49 -28.62 -1.05
C TRP A 753 -2.64 -28.92 0.45
N GLN A 754 -3.68 -29.65 0.87
CA GLN A 754 -3.92 -30.11 2.24
C GLN A 754 -4.21 -29.01 3.26
N ALA A 755 -4.99 -27.98 2.90
CA ALA A 755 -5.33 -26.83 3.77
C ALA A 755 -5.95 -27.19 5.14
N ILE A 756 -6.45 -28.42 5.31
CA ILE A 756 -6.91 -28.93 6.60
C ILE A 756 -5.80 -28.94 7.65
N TYR A 757 -4.54 -29.18 7.28
CA TYR A 757 -3.43 -29.16 8.25
C TYR A 757 -3.32 -27.79 8.94
N ASP A 758 -3.31 -26.73 8.15
CA ASP A 758 -3.10 -25.36 8.61
C ASP A 758 -4.29 -24.89 9.47
N LEU A 759 -5.52 -25.18 9.00
CA LEU A 759 -6.77 -24.89 9.72
C LEU A 759 -6.86 -25.62 11.07
N ILE A 760 -6.47 -26.90 11.13
CA ILE A 760 -6.45 -27.68 12.39
C ILE A 760 -5.32 -27.24 13.32
N THR A 761 -4.19 -26.77 12.78
CA THR A 761 -3.09 -26.21 13.56
C THR A 761 -3.55 -24.95 14.31
N VAL A 762 -4.18 -23.99 13.62
CA VAL A 762 -4.77 -22.80 14.26
C VAL A 762 -5.87 -23.18 15.26
N LEU A 763 -6.80 -24.06 14.87
CA LEU A 763 -7.91 -24.47 15.75
C LEU A 763 -7.41 -25.10 17.06
N SER A 764 -6.43 -26.00 16.98
CA SER A 764 -5.86 -26.69 18.15
C SER A 764 -5.11 -25.71 19.06
N SER A 765 -4.35 -24.78 18.47
CA SER A 765 -3.68 -23.71 19.19
C SER A 765 -4.67 -22.80 19.94
N LEU A 766 -5.79 -22.42 19.31
CA LEU A 766 -6.86 -21.64 19.93
C LEU A 766 -7.53 -22.35 21.12
N GLU A 767 -7.65 -23.67 21.09
CA GLU A 767 -8.21 -24.44 22.20
C GLU A 767 -7.30 -24.50 23.43
N ALA A 768 -5.99 -24.59 23.19
CA ALA A 768 -4.97 -24.55 24.24
C ALA A 768 -4.83 -23.12 24.80
N ALA A 769 -4.77 -22.11 23.94
CA ALA A 769 -4.63 -20.71 24.33
C ALA A 769 -5.85 -20.18 25.11
N VAL A 770 -7.04 -20.24 24.49
CA VAL A 770 -8.19 -19.45 24.95
C VAL A 770 -9.10 -20.26 25.88
N PRO A 771 -9.37 -19.79 27.12
CA PRO A 771 -10.37 -20.41 27.99
C PRO A 771 -11.79 -20.15 27.47
N LYS A 772 -12.63 -21.18 27.48
CA LYS A 772 -14.05 -21.08 27.08
C LYS A 772 -14.79 -20.14 28.02
N LYS A 773 -15.40 -19.09 27.48
CA LYS A 773 -16.10 -18.08 28.29
C LYS A 773 -17.51 -18.58 28.67
N PRO A 774 -17.83 -18.69 29.97
CA PRO A 774 -19.13 -19.19 30.42
C PRO A 774 -20.23 -18.14 30.28
N MET A 775 -21.47 -18.59 30.08
CA MET A 775 -22.65 -17.73 29.87
C MET A 775 -23.04 -16.85 31.08
N VAL A 776 -22.45 -17.07 32.25
CA VAL A 776 -22.69 -16.30 33.48
C VAL A 776 -21.38 -16.17 34.25
N GLU A 777 -20.92 -14.93 34.45
CA GLU A 777 -19.88 -14.66 35.44
C GLU A 777 -20.50 -14.71 36.85
N VAL A 778 -20.04 -15.66 37.66
CA VAL A 778 -20.35 -15.65 39.09
C VAL A 778 -19.40 -14.64 39.75
N PRO A 779 -19.91 -13.58 40.43
CA PRO A 779 -19.05 -12.58 41.05
C PRO A 779 -18.04 -13.22 42.01
N LYS A 780 -16.74 -12.98 41.79
CA LYS A 780 -15.67 -13.51 42.65
C LYS A 780 -15.86 -12.96 44.06
N ARG A 781 -16.30 -13.82 44.98
CA ARG A 781 -16.45 -13.49 46.40
C ARG A 781 -15.06 -13.22 46.97
N ALA A 782 -14.82 -11.99 47.43
CA ALA A 782 -13.52 -11.58 47.97
C ALA A 782 -13.08 -12.51 49.11
N PRO A 783 -11.78 -12.85 49.22
CA PRO A 783 -11.28 -13.71 50.29
C PRO A 783 -11.44 -13.00 51.64
N ALA A 784 -12.24 -13.57 52.52
CA ALA A 784 -12.37 -13.10 53.89
C ALA A 784 -11.09 -13.45 54.66
N ALA A 785 -10.32 -12.44 55.06
CA ALA A 785 -9.15 -12.62 55.90
C ALA A 785 -9.57 -12.98 57.33
N GLU A 786 -9.36 -14.24 57.72
CA GLU A 786 -9.51 -14.68 59.11
C GLU A 786 -8.21 -14.46 59.90
N THR A 787 -8.16 -13.43 60.74
CA THR A 787 -7.49 -13.55 62.05
C THR A 787 -8.03 -12.52 63.04
N ALA A 788 -8.23 -12.94 64.29
CA ALA A 788 -9.02 -12.22 65.28
C ALA A 788 -8.20 -11.24 66.15
N SER A 789 -8.83 -10.16 66.62
CA SER A 789 -9.39 -10.11 68.00
C SER A 789 -9.66 -8.68 68.51
N ASN A 790 -10.93 -8.32 68.79
CA ASN A 790 -11.45 -8.18 70.16
C ASN A 790 -12.86 -7.57 70.25
N ALA A 791 -13.58 -8.00 71.31
CA ALA A 791 -14.91 -7.59 71.79
C ALA A 791 -15.29 -6.10 71.58
N ASN A 792 -16.54 -5.72 71.34
CA ASN A 792 -17.72 -6.02 72.16
C ASN A 792 -19.01 -5.43 71.52
N GLY A 793 -20.22 -5.93 71.86
CA GLY A 793 -21.45 -5.10 71.83
C GLY A 793 -22.54 -5.37 70.77
N SER A 794 -23.39 -6.36 71.05
CA SER A 794 -24.87 -6.33 70.89
C SER A 794 -25.60 -5.82 69.62
N ASN A 795 -26.43 -6.73 69.08
CA ASN A 795 -27.75 -6.55 68.45
C ASN A 795 -27.92 -5.98 67.02
N SER A 796 -28.69 -6.75 66.24
CA SER A 796 -29.81 -6.38 65.33
C SER A 796 -30.17 -4.89 65.19
N ASP A 797 -30.57 -4.39 64.02
CA ASP A 797 -31.57 -5.02 63.14
C ASP A 797 -31.52 -4.53 61.67
N LEU A 798 -32.25 -5.22 60.79
CA LEU A 798 -32.48 -4.90 59.37
C LEU A 798 -33.53 -3.78 59.19
N MET A 799 -33.26 -2.76 58.38
CA MET A 799 -34.29 -1.93 57.70
C MET A 799 -33.69 -1.35 56.40
N VAL A 800 -34.15 -1.74 55.21
CA VAL A 800 -35.39 -1.31 54.53
C VAL A 800 -35.36 0.18 54.18
N GLU A 801 -35.20 0.47 52.88
CA GLU A 801 -35.27 1.81 52.31
C GLU A 801 -36.58 2.53 52.67
N ARG A 802 -36.50 3.85 52.84
CA ARG A 802 -37.65 4.75 52.78
C ARG A 802 -37.38 5.85 51.75
N PRO A 803 -38.30 6.09 50.80
CA PRO A 803 -38.18 7.21 49.88
C PRO A 803 -38.46 8.54 50.61
N TYR A 804 -37.89 9.62 50.05
CA TYR A 804 -37.99 11.02 50.51
C TYR A 804 -37.23 11.38 51.80
N SER A 805 -35.95 11.74 51.60
CA SER A 805 -35.28 12.77 52.41
C SER A 805 -34.58 13.75 51.47
N THR A 806 -35.08 14.98 51.40
CA THR A 806 -34.50 16.09 50.62
C THR A 806 -33.28 16.67 51.34
N GLY A 807 -32.10 16.69 50.70
CA GLY A 807 -30.91 17.33 51.25
C GLY A 807 -29.72 17.36 50.29
N ASN A 808 -29.51 18.51 49.65
CA ASN A 808 -28.35 18.92 48.83
C ASN A 808 -27.86 18.00 47.69
N GLU A 809 -28.25 18.37 46.47
CA GLU A 809 -27.48 18.10 45.26
C GLU A 809 -26.20 18.96 45.24
N ASN A 810 -25.04 18.35 44.91
CA ASN A 810 -23.97 18.89 44.05
C ASN A 810 -22.67 18.07 44.18
N VAL A 811 -22.70 16.83 43.68
CA VAL A 811 -21.49 16.14 43.18
C VAL A 811 -21.91 15.44 41.89
N PRO A 812 -21.36 15.77 40.71
CA PRO A 812 -21.62 14.99 39.51
C PRO A 812 -21.08 13.55 39.73
N PRO A 813 -21.79 12.51 39.26
CA PRO A 813 -21.27 11.16 39.38
C PRO A 813 -19.94 11.08 38.64
N SER A 814 -18.90 10.57 39.32
CA SER A 814 -17.61 10.30 38.69
C SER A 814 -17.84 9.47 37.42
N PRO A 815 -17.14 9.76 36.30
CA PRO A 815 -17.22 8.91 35.13
C PRO A 815 -16.84 7.48 35.53
N PRO A 816 -17.48 6.45 34.94
CA PRO A 816 -17.04 5.08 35.16
C PRO A 816 -15.54 4.99 34.81
N PRO A 817 -14.74 4.21 35.56
CA PRO A 817 -13.37 3.97 35.17
C PRO A 817 -13.36 3.42 33.74
N PRO A 818 -12.39 3.81 32.89
CA PRO A 818 -12.28 3.22 31.56
C PRO A 818 -12.19 1.69 31.71
N PRO A 819 -12.81 0.91 30.79
CA PRO A 819 -12.72 -0.54 30.85
C PRO A 819 -11.24 -0.93 30.87
N LEU A 820 -10.83 -1.67 31.90
CA LEU A 820 -9.48 -2.21 31.98
C LEU A 820 -9.27 -3.12 30.77
N GLN A 821 -8.44 -2.66 29.83
CA GLN A 821 -8.09 -3.43 28.64
C GLN A 821 -7.48 -4.76 29.10
N GLU A 822 -8.00 -5.87 28.58
CA GLU A 822 -7.45 -7.18 28.95
C GLU A 822 -6.00 -7.28 28.45
N PRO A 823 -5.09 -7.84 29.27
CA PRO A 823 -3.68 -7.92 28.91
C PRO A 823 -3.49 -8.90 27.74
N ALA A 824 -2.56 -8.59 26.84
CA ALA A 824 -2.35 -9.28 25.57
C ALA A 824 -2.26 -10.82 25.68
N HIS A 825 -1.63 -11.36 26.71
CA HIS A 825 -1.55 -12.82 26.93
C HIS A 825 -2.93 -13.50 27.14
N LYS A 826 -4.00 -12.75 27.44
CA LYS A 826 -5.39 -13.25 27.58
C LYS A 826 -6.26 -13.01 26.35
N PHE A 827 -5.71 -12.44 25.28
CA PHE A 827 -6.46 -12.05 24.09
C PHE A 827 -7.33 -13.20 23.54
N PRO A 828 -8.63 -12.96 23.24
CA PRO A 828 -9.61 -14.04 23.08
C PRO A 828 -9.72 -14.63 21.67
N TRP A 829 -9.13 -14.01 20.64
CA TRP A 829 -9.22 -14.44 19.23
C TRP A 829 -10.67 -14.76 18.78
N SER A 830 -11.60 -13.88 19.15
CA SER A 830 -13.04 -14.06 18.88
C SER A 830 -13.33 -14.17 17.37
N GLY A 831 -14.31 -15.00 17.01
CA GLY A 831 -14.76 -15.18 15.62
C GLY A 831 -13.92 -16.15 14.77
N ILE A 832 -12.61 -16.27 15.02
CA ILE A 832 -11.68 -17.07 14.20
C ILE A 832 -12.13 -18.53 14.03
N LYS A 833 -12.59 -19.18 15.11
CA LYS A 833 -13.09 -20.58 15.03
C LYS A 833 -14.29 -20.71 14.10
N GLY A 834 -15.15 -19.69 14.06
CA GLY A 834 -16.33 -19.65 13.20
C GLY A 834 -15.95 -19.76 11.72
N GLN A 835 -14.99 -18.95 11.27
CA GLN A 835 -14.48 -18.98 9.89
C GLN A 835 -13.79 -20.32 9.57
N ILE A 836 -12.96 -20.85 10.49
CA ILE A 836 -12.32 -22.16 10.32
C ILE A 836 -13.36 -23.26 10.09
N PHE A 837 -14.46 -23.29 10.86
CA PHE A 837 -15.52 -24.27 10.66
C PHE A 837 -16.24 -24.10 9.32
N THR A 838 -16.46 -22.88 8.85
CA THR A 838 -17.03 -22.63 7.52
C THR A 838 -16.14 -23.22 6.42
N ILE A 839 -14.83 -22.95 6.45
CA ILE A 839 -13.89 -23.49 5.46
C ILE A 839 -13.83 -25.03 5.53
N ILE A 840 -13.66 -25.62 6.72
CA ILE A 840 -13.62 -27.09 6.90
C ILE A 840 -14.92 -27.73 6.40
N ALA A 841 -16.09 -27.17 6.75
CA ALA A 841 -17.38 -27.65 6.27
C ALA A 841 -17.48 -27.58 4.74
N THR A 842 -17.08 -26.46 4.13
CA THR A 842 -17.07 -26.27 2.68
C THR A 842 -16.16 -27.27 1.99
N LEU A 843 -14.91 -27.47 2.45
CA LEU A 843 -14.00 -28.46 1.87
C LEU A 843 -14.56 -29.89 1.97
N LEU A 844 -15.12 -30.26 3.14
CA LEU A 844 -15.70 -31.58 3.43
C LEU A 844 -16.96 -31.93 2.62
N GLN A 845 -17.69 -30.94 2.07
CA GLN A 845 -18.90 -31.20 1.28
C GLN A 845 -18.59 -32.17 0.10
N PRO A 846 -19.60 -32.90 -0.41
CA PRO A 846 -19.46 -33.64 -1.66
C PRO A 846 -19.08 -32.72 -2.84
N PRO A 847 -18.57 -33.27 -3.96
CA PRO A 847 -18.37 -32.51 -5.19
C PRO A 847 -19.69 -31.88 -5.71
N PRO A 848 -19.64 -30.75 -6.45
CA PRO A 848 -20.83 -30.10 -6.98
C PRO A 848 -21.77 -31.06 -7.73
N GLY A 849 -23.06 -31.02 -7.38
CA GLY A 849 -24.09 -31.92 -7.91
C GLY A 849 -24.26 -33.25 -7.16
N GLN A 850 -23.49 -33.50 -6.09
CA GLN A 850 -23.67 -34.64 -5.18
C GLN A 850 -24.10 -34.17 -3.78
N SER A 851 -24.82 -35.02 -3.04
CA SER A 851 -25.28 -34.74 -1.67
C SER A 851 -24.77 -35.75 -0.63
N SER A 852 -24.00 -36.75 -1.06
CA SER A 852 -23.34 -37.80 -0.26
C SER A 852 -22.45 -38.63 -1.21
N PRO A 853 -21.32 -39.25 -0.75
CA PRO A 853 -20.69 -39.06 0.56
C PRO A 853 -19.91 -37.75 0.65
N GLY A 854 -19.42 -37.40 1.84
CA GLY A 854 -18.47 -36.29 2.02
C GLY A 854 -17.14 -36.52 1.29
N ASN A 855 -16.33 -35.48 1.15
CA ASN A 855 -15.09 -35.55 0.39
C ASN A 855 -14.04 -36.47 1.06
N ALA A 856 -13.79 -37.62 0.44
CA ALA A 856 -12.90 -38.65 0.98
C ALA A 856 -11.45 -38.18 1.24
N GLN A 857 -10.89 -37.28 0.43
CA GLN A 857 -9.54 -36.76 0.65
C GLN A 857 -9.50 -35.86 1.90
N VAL A 858 -10.49 -34.99 2.05
CA VAL A 858 -10.62 -34.09 3.21
C VAL A 858 -10.92 -34.89 4.48
N GLN A 859 -11.77 -35.91 4.40
CA GLN A 859 -12.01 -36.87 5.49
C GLN A 859 -10.72 -37.59 5.92
N MET A 860 -9.89 -38.03 4.97
CA MET A 860 -8.57 -38.62 5.26
C MET A 860 -7.60 -37.62 5.91
N GLN A 861 -7.57 -36.36 5.45
CA GLN A 861 -6.74 -35.31 6.06
C GLN A 861 -7.18 -35.01 7.51
N MET A 862 -8.50 -34.95 7.75
CA MET A 862 -9.06 -34.79 9.11
C MET A 862 -8.65 -35.93 10.05
N MET A 863 -8.54 -37.17 9.55
CA MET A 863 -7.97 -38.29 10.32
C MET A 863 -6.45 -38.12 10.51
N LYS A 864 -5.70 -37.86 9.44
CA LYS A 864 -4.22 -37.75 9.43
C LYS A 864 -3.71 -36.69 10.41
N TYR A 865 -4.39 -35.55 10.48
CA TYR A 865 -4.00 -34.40 11.29
C TYR A 865 -4.75 -34.30 12.63
N ASN A 866 -5.38 -35.40 13.09
CA ASN A 866 -6.10 -35.47 14.36
C ASN A 866 -7.21 -34.40 14.54
N GLY A 867 -7.82 -33.95 13.45
CA GLY A 867 -8.77 -32.84 13.45
C GLY A 867 -10.12 -33.13 14.14
N ILE A 868 -10.39 -34.40 14.48
CA ILE A 868 -11.64 -34.78 15.16
C ILE A 868 -11.68 -34.28 16.61
N VAL A 869 -10.57 -34.39 17.34
CA VAL A 869 -10.47 -33.98 18.75
C VAL A 869 -10.78 -32.48 18.92
N PRO A 870 -10.13 -31.53 18.21
CA PRO A 870 -10.41 -30.11 18.39
C PRO A 870 -11.80 -29.69 17.89
N LEU A 871 -12.36 -30.36 16.87
CA LEU A 871 -13.78 -30.17 16.51
C LEU A 871 -14.70 -30.54 17.68
N LEU A 872 -14.53 -31.73 18.27
CA LEU A 872 -15.40 -32.20 19.36
C LEU A 872 -15.30 -31.36 20.62
N ASN A 873 -14.10 -30.91 20.97
CA ASN A 873 -13.91 -30.00 22.10
C ASN A 873 -14.70 -28.68 21.88
N CYS A 874 -14.78 -28.16 20.64
CA CYS A 874 -15.54 -26.96 20.29
C CYS A 874 -17.08 -27.13 20.30
N CYS A 875 -17.61 -28.33 20.58
CA CYS A 875 -19.06 -28.51 20.83
C CYS A 875 -19.53 -27.96 22.19
N ALA A 876 -18.61 -27.64 23.12
CA ALA A 876 -18.93 -27.00 24.39
C ALA A 876 -19.20 -25.50 24.21
N TYR A 877 -20.12 -24.94 24.99
CA TYR A 877 -20.46 -23.51 24.93
C TYR A 877 -19.24 -22.63 25.25
N ASP A 878 -19.04 -21.60 24.42
CA ASP A 878 -17.99 -20.60 24.52
C ASP A 878 -18.54 -19.26 24.01
N ASP A 879 -18.69 -18.26 24.88
CA ASP A 879 -19.28 -16.96 24.55
C ASP A 879 -18.39 -16.12 23.60
N HIS A 880 -17.11 -16.45 23.44
CA HIS A 880 -16.25 -15.87 22.41
C HIS A 880 -16.58 -16.37 20.99
N ASN A 881 -17.30 -17.50 20.89
CA ASN A 881 -17.62 -18.17 19.64
C ASN A 881 -19.09 -18.64 19.64
N PRO A 882 -20.07 -17.70 19.69
CA PRO A 882 -21.47 -18.06 19.59
C PRO A 882 -21.71 -18.84 18.29
N PHE A 883 -22.52 -19.88 18.39
CA PHE A 883 -22.83 -20.83 17.31
C PHE A 883 -21.69 -21.79 16.88
N ALA A 884 -20.62 -21.94 17.67
CA ALA A 884 -19.56 -22.93 17.40
C ALA A 884 -20.11 -24.37 17.26
N LYS A 885 -21.03 -24.78 18.15
CA LYS A 885 -21.63 -26.12 18.15
C LYS A 885 -22.41 -26.41 16.86
N GLU A 886 -23.18 -25.44 16.38
CA GLU A 886 -23.98 -25.51 15.17
C GLU A 886 -23.07 -25.67 13.93
N ARG A 887 -22.01 -24.86 13.83
CA ARG A 887 -21.02 -24.96 12.73
C ARG A 887 -20.23 -26.28 12.76
N VAL A 888 -19.79 -26.74 13.95
CA VAL A 888 -19.13 -28.04 14.11
C VAL A 888 -20.07 -29.20 13.71
N THR A 889 -21.37 -29.10 14.00
CA THR A 889 -22.35 -30.15 13.61
C THR A 889 -22.37 -30.37 12.09
N ILE A 890 -22.19 -29.32 11.29
CA ILE A 890 -22.13 -29.40 9.83
C ILE A 890 -20.80 -30.03 9.36
N CYS A 891 -19.68 -29.71 10.01
CA CYS A 891 -18.41 -30.41 9.79
C CYS A 891 -18.55 -31.92 10.07
N LEU A 892 -19.14 -32.28 11.21
CA LEU A 892 -19.35 -33.68 11.61
C LEU A 892 -20.28 -34.45 10.67
N LYS A 893 -21.36 -33.80 10.17
CA LYS A 893 -22.25 -34.37 9.15
C LYS A 893 -21.46 -34.88 7.95
N TRP A 894 -20.63 -34.03 7.36
CA TRP A 894 -19.86 -34.38 6.16
C TRP A 894 -18.65 -35.26 6.44
N LEU A 895 -18.02 -35.12 7.62
CA LEU A 895 -16.90 -35.97 8.05
C LEU A 895 -17.32 -37.43 8.25
N LEU A 896 -18.53 -37.68 8.78
CA LEU A 896 -19.04 -39.02 9.07
C LEU A 896 -19.80 -39.65 7.90
N ASP A 897 -20.15 -38.89 6.87
CA ASP A 897 -20.89 -39.39 5.72
C ASP A 897 -19.98 -40.19 4.76
N GLY A 898 -20.20 -41.50 4.70
CA GLY A 898 -19.37 -42.45 3.94
C GLY A 898 -18.02 -42.85 4.56
N CYS A 899 -17.48 -42.10 5.54
CA CYS A 899 -16.15 -42.36 6.09
C CYS A 899 -16.12 -43.45 7.17
N GLU A 900 -15.74 -44.69 6.83
CA GLU A 900 -15.62 -45.77 7.82
C GLU A 900 -14.59 -45.46 8.92
N ALA A 901 -13.44 -44.87 8.58
CA ALA A 901 -12.38 -44.54 9.55
C ALA A 901 -12.88 -43.58 10.65
N ALA A 902 -13.56 -42.48 10.27
CA ALA A 902 -14.15 -41.56 11.23
C ALA A 902 -15.30 -42.21 12.03
N ASN A 903 -16.16 -43.02 11.38
CA ASN A 903 -17.22 -43.74 12.08
C ASN A 903 -16.67 -44.72 13.13
N ASN A 904 -15.55 -45.39 12.85
CA ASN A 904 -14.91 -46.31 13.79
C ASN A 904 -14.26 -45.56 14.96
N PHE A 905 -13.55 -44.46 14.70
CA PHE A 905 -13.02 -43.60 15.76
C PHE A 905 -14.11 -43.11 16.73
N PHE A 906 -15.26 -42.67 16.21
CA PHE A 906 -16.40 -42.28 17.05
C PHE A 906 -16.98 -43.46 17.86
N ARG A 907 -17.04 -44.67 17.30
CA ARG A 907 -17.48 -45.87 18.02
C ARG A 907 -16.52 -46.23 19.15
N GLU A 908 -15.21 -46.13 18.90
CA GLU A 908 -14.16 -46.37 19.90
C GLU A 908 -14.26 -45.34 21.04
N LEU A 909 -14.36 -44.05 20.72
CA LEU A 909 -14.51 -42.96 21.69
C LEU A 909 -15.77 -43.13 22.56
N VAL A 910 -16.90 -43.54 21.97
CA VAL A 910 -18.13 -43.89 22.71
C VAL A 910 -17.95 -45.16 23.56
N SER A 911 -17.21 -46.17 23.07
CA SER A 911 -16.94 -47.40 23.83
C SER A 911 -16.02 -47.20 25.04
N MET A 912 -15.16 -46.19 24.99
CA MET A 912 -14.27 -45.78 26.09
C MET A 912 -14.95 -44.80 27.08
N ALA A 913 -16.11 -44.24 26.73
CA ALA A 913 -16.86 -43.38 27.65
C ALA A 913 -17.37 -44.21 28.87
N PRO A 914 -17.29 -43.68 30.10
CA PRO A 914 -17.75 -44.41 31.28
C PRO A 914 -19.23 -44.78 31.18
N GLN A 915 -19.58 -46.06 31.34
CA GLN A 915 -20.99 -46.45 31.41
C GLN A 915 -21.70 -45.72 32.58
N PRO A 916 -22.97 -45.30 32.42
CA PRO A 916 -23.68 -44.43 33.38
C PRO A 916 -24.02 -45.07 34.74
N ASN A 917 -23.41 -46.22 35.08
CA ASN A 917 -23.71 -47.01 36.28
C ASN A 917 -22.77 -46.74 37.48
N LEU A 918 -21.78 -45.85 37.35
CA LEU A 918 -20.96 -45.38 38.47
C LEU A 918 -21.46 -44.04 39.00
N ARG A 919 -22.17 -44.07 40.14
CA ARG A 919 -22.66 -42.88 40.85
C ARG A 919 -21.48 -42.04 41.38
N PRO A 920 -21.32 -40.77 40.99
CA PRO A 920 -20.38 -39.86 41.65
C PRO A 920 -20.86 -39.48 43.07
N PRO A 921 -19.96 -39.04 43.97
CA PRO A 921 -20.36 -38.45 45.25
C PRO A 921 -21.21 -37.17 45.05
N PRO A 922 -22.08 -36.80 46.01
CA PRO A 922 -22.88 -35.59 45.88
C PRO A 922 -22.01 -34.33 45.76
N GLY A 923 -22.19 -33.57 44.67
CA GLY A 923 -21.49 -32.29 44.43
C GLY A 923 -20.24 -32.35 43.54
N GLY A 924 -19.80 -33.54 43.09
CA GLY A 924 -18.65 -33.67 42.19
C GLY A 924 -19.01 -33.55 40.70
N THR A 925 -18.26 -32.74 39.95
CA THR A 925 -18.09 -32.93 38.50
C THR A 925 -16.98 -33.96 38.29
N THR A 926 -17.22 -34.96 37.44
CA THR A 926 -16.17 -35.87 36.97
C THR A 926 -15.81 -35.59 35.52
N VAL A 927 -14.58 -35.16 35.29
CA VAL A 927 -13.95 -35.09 33.97
C VAL A 927 -13.05 -36.31 33.84
N SER A 928 -13.36 -37.20 32.91
CA SER A 928 -12.51 -38.33 32.54
C SER A 928 -11.72 -37.98 31.28
N THR A 929 -10.41 -37.89 31.40
CA THR A 929 -9.50 -37.82 30.25
C THR A 929 -9.36 -39.20 29.62
N ILE A 930 -9.85 -39.34 28.38
CA ILE A 930 -9.69 -40.56 27.59
C ILE A 930 -8.46 -40.37 26.69
N ARG A 931 -7.52 -41.33 26.75
CA ARG A 931 -6.47 -41.50 25.75
C ARG A 931 -6.92 -42.61 24.81
N VAL A 932 -6.96 -42.32 23.52
CA VAL A 932 -7.33 -43.28 22.46
C VAL A 932 -6.04 -43.74 21.78
N ASP A 933 -5.86 -45.05 21.63
CA ASP A 933 -4.66 -45.59 20.96
C ASP A 933 -4.58 -45.07 19.52
N GLY A 934 -3.42 -44.52 19.14
CA GLY A 934 -3.18 -43.89 17.84
C GLY A 934 -3.42 -42.38 17.77
N VAL A 935 -3.86 -41.73 18.87
CA VAL A 935 -4.06 -40.28 18.94
C VAL A 935 -3.12 -39.63 19.98
N GLN A 936 -2.37 -38.61 19.56
CA GLN A 936 -1.68 -37.71 20.48
C GLN A 936 -2.66 -36.62 20.98
N GLY A 937 -3.00 -36.66 22.27
CA GLY A 937 -3.89 -35.70 22.94
C GLY A 937 -4.86 -36.36 23.92
N GLU A 938 -5.40 -35.60 24.87
CA GLU A 938 -6.35 -36.09 25.87
C GLU A 938 -7.77 -35.59 25.59
N VAL A 939 -8.72 -36.51 25.38
CA VAL A 939 -10.13 -36.17 25.18
C VAL A 939 -10.80 -35.99 26.55
N LYS A 940 -11.17 -34.75 26.90
CA LYS A 940 -11.80 -34.41 28.19
C LYS A 940 -13.32 -34.64 28.14
N VAL A 941 -13.78 -35.83 28.55
CA VAL A 941 -15.21 -36.17 28.65
C VAL A 941 -15.75 -35.73 30.03
N GLN A 942 -16.74 -34.84 30.07
CA GLN A 942 -17.35 -34.35 31.31
C GLN A 942 -18.72 -35.00 31.55
N VAL A 943 -18.85 -35.75 32.65
CA VAL A 943 -20.13 -36.32 33.09
C VAL A 943 -20.72 -35.46 34.21
N ARG A 944 -21.98 -35.04 34.07
CA ARG A 944 -22.74 -34.29 35.09
C ARG A 944 -23.77 -35.18 35.78
N SER A 945 -23.81 -35.15 37.11
CA SER A 945 -24.87 -35.81 37.89
C SER A 945 -26.18 -35.02 37.86
N ASN A 946 -27.24 -35.61 37.32
CA ASN A 946 -28.60 -35.06 37.43
C ASN A 946 -29.22 -35.42 38.79
N THR A 947 -29.25 -34.48 39.73
CA THR A 947 -30.02 -34.59 40.98
C THR A 947 -30.77 -33.29 41.28
N ALA A 948 -31.92 -33.10 40.65
CA ALA A 948 -32.93 -32.14 41.08
C ALA A 948 -34.06 -32.88 41.81
N ALA A 949 -34.49 -32.36 42.97
CA ALA A 949 -35.58 -32.94 43.75
C ALA A 949 -36.96 -32.67 43.08
N PRO A 950 -37.96 -33.56 43.25
CA PRO A 950 -39.19 -33.48 42.49
C PRO A 950 -40.15 -32.40 43.02
N LEU A 951 -40.44 -31.41 42.18
CA LEU A 951 -41.62 -30.56 42.27
C LEU A 951 -42.31 -30.50 40.90
N ALA A 952 -43.63 -30.59 40.89
CA ALA A 952 -44.41 -30.90 39.68
C ALA A 952 -44.72 -29.68 38.82
N MET A 953 -44.47 -29.77 37.50
CA MET A 953 -45.23 -29.26 36.35
C MET A 953 -44.39 -29.45 35.05
N PRO A 954 -44.97 -29.42 33.82
CA PRO A 954 -44.49 -30.28 32.73
C PRO A 954 -43.38 -29.71 31.81
N ASP A 955 -42.44 -30.60 31.48
CA ASP A 955 -41.61 -30.76 30.27
C ASP A 955 -41.20 -29.55 29.41
N ARG A 956 -39.90 -29.22 29.49
CA ARG A 956 -38.96 -29.40 28.36
C ARG A 956 -37.49 -29.19 28.75
N SER A 957 -36.73 -30.27 28.96
CA SER A 957 -35.25 -30.23 29.01
C SER A 957 -34.63 -31.63 28.87
N THR A 958 -34.47 -32.11 27.63
CA THR A 958 -33.67 -33.31 27.32
C THR A 958 -32.19 -32.97 27.11
N SER A 959 -31.31 -33.94 27.39
CA SER A 959 -29.85 -33.85 27.26
C SER A 959 -29.44 -33.84 25.78
N SER A 960 -28.87 -32.73 25.29
CA SER A 960 -28.61 -32.56 23.84
C SER A 960 -27.42 -33.33 23.26
N THR A 961 -26.58 -33.97 24.09
CA THR A 961 -25.39 -34.70 23.64
C THR A 961 -25.69 -36.14 23.23
N ASP A 962 -26.59 -36.82 23.94
CA ASP A 962 -27.01 -38.18 23.57
C ASP A 962 -27.90 -38.15 22.31
N GLU A 963 -28.80 -37.16 22.20
CA GLU A 963 -29.60 -36.93 20.99
C GLU A 963 -28.75 -36.68 19.73
N LEU A 964 -27.52 -36.15 19.85
CA LEU A 964 -26.62 -35.93 18.71
C LEU A 964 -26.03 -37.24 18.20
N LEU A 965 -25.62 -38.13 19.10
CA LEU A 965 -25.14 -39.48 18.75
C LEU A 965 -26.27 -40.34 18.17
N GLU A 966 -27.48 -40.22 18.71
CA GLU A 966 -28.65 -40.95 18.24
C GLU A 966 -29.14 -40.44 16.87
N LYS A 967 -29.25 -39.12 16.65
CA LYS A 967 -29.62 -38.55 15.33
C LYS A 967 -28.58 -38.81 14.24
N ALA A 968 -27.29 -38.83 14.58
CA ALA A 968 -26.23 -39.22 13.64
C ALA A 968 -26.33 -40.69 13.22
N ALA A 969 -26.82 -41.57 14.10
CA ALA A 969 -27.09 -42.97 13.78
C ALA A 969 -28.41 -43.16 13.00
N GLU A 970 -29.48 -42.44 13.34
CA GLU A 970 -30.79 -42.53 12.67
C GLU A 970 -30.74 -42.10 11.19
N LEU A 971 -29.90 -41.14 10.83
CA LEU A 971 -29.71 -40.68 9.45
C LEU A 971 -29.29 -41.79 8.47
N LYS A 972 -28.71 -42.91 8.95
CA LYS A 972 -28.31 -44.05 8.10
C LYS A 972 -29.42 -45.05 7.76
N LEU A 973 -30.66 -44.89 8.27
CA LEU A 973 -31.74 -45.87 8.07
C LEU A 973 -32.96 -45.36 7.29
N GLY A 974 -32.92 -44.12 6.77
CA GLY A 974 -34.08 -43.44 6.17
C GLY A 974 -34.25 -43.48 4.63
N LEU A 975 -33.34 -44.11 3.86
CA LEU A 975 -33.31 -43.99 2.39
C LEU A 975 -33.74 -45.28 1.66
N ASN A 976 -35.01 -45.67 1.83
CA ASN A 976 -35.68 -46.60 0.91
C ASN A 976 -37.21 -46.43 0.91
N GLN A 977 -37.70 -45.27 0.46
CA GLN A 977 -39.07 -45.14 -0.05
C GLN A 977 -39.25 -43.94 -0.99
N SER A 978 -40.12 -44.12 -1.98
CA SER A 978 -40.19 -43.24 -3.16
C SER A 978 -41.48 -42.41 -3.25
N LYS A 979 -41.36 -41.24 -3.89
CA LYS A 979 -42.39 -40.45 -4.62
C LYS A 979 -43.38 -39.54 -3.85
N LYS A 980 -43.42 -38.29 -4.36
CA LYS A 980 -44.54 -37.32 -4.43
C LYS A 980 -45.08 -36.67 -3.14
N SER A 981 -44.71 -35.41 -2.93
CA SER A 981 -45.57 -34.24 -3.24
C SER A 981 -44.77 -32.93 -3.07
N GLY A 982 -45.15 -31.85 -3.76
CA GLY A 982 -44.42 -30.58 -3.74
C GLY A 982 -44.98 -29.56 -2.76
N GLY A 983 -44.19 -28.52 -2.46
CA GLY A 983 -44.61 -27.36 -1.67
C GLY A 983 -43.47 -26.75 -0.85
N GLY A 984 -42.98 -25.60 -1.30
CA GLY A 984 -42.10 -24.62 -0.62
C GLY A 984 -41.28 -25.05 0.61
N ARG A 985 -39.95 -25.03 0.46
CA ARG A 985 -38.99 -24.87 1.55
C ARG A 985 -37.87 -23.92 1.10
N SER A 986 -37.65 -22.85 1.86
CA SER A 986 -36.36 -22.16 1.87
C SER A 986 -35.28 -23.13 2.35
N SER A 987 -34.07 -23.02 1.82
CA SER A 987 -33.01 -23.97 2.19
C SER A 987 -32.33 -23.51 3.48
N ILE A 988 -32.14 -24.44 4.42
CA ILE A 988 -31.22 -24.26 5.57
C ILE A 988 -29.80 -23.93 5.11
N GLU A 989 -29.49 -24.24 3.86
CA GLU A 989 -28.24 -23.95 3.16
C GLU A 989 -28.08 -22.45 2.84
N GLU A 990 -29.18 -21.69 2.66
CA GLU A 990 -29.14 -20.23 2.46
C GLU A 990 -28.95 -19.49 3.80
N ASP A 991 -29.62 -19.94 4.87
CA ASP A 991 -29.46 -19.41 6.24
C ASP A 991 -28.09 -19.77 6.89
N PHE A 992 -27.26 -20.60 6.24
CA PHE A 992 -25.91 -20.97 6.72
C PHE A 992 -24.78 -20.16 6.05
N MET A 993 -25.04 -19.58 4.88
CA MET A 993 -24.07 -18.79 4.10
C MET A 993 -24.18 -17.27 4.40
N ALA A 994 -25.04 -16.90 5.36
CA ALA A 994 -25.25 -15.54 5.86
C ALA A 994 -24.83 -15.43 7.34
#